data_AF-A0A4Q5T5U2-F1
#
_entry.id   AF-A0A4Q5T5U2-F1
#
_cell.length_a   1.000
_cell.length_b   1.000
_cell.length_c   1.000
_cell.angle_alpha   90.00
_cell.angle_beta   90.00
_cell.angle_gamma   90.00
#
_symmetry.space_group_name_H-M   'P 1'
#
loop_
_entity.id
_entity.type
_entity.pdbx_description
1 polymer ?
#
loop_
_entity_poly.entity_id
_entity_poly.type
_entity_poly.pdbx_seq_one_letter_code
_entity_poly.pdbx_strand_id
1 'polypeptide(L)'
;AEMPRGMVVLPGLSIGISEGEWASLGPHKPDRATGRRKRAYETHPQFQLKLLLERISVNRSEFALWQGESEHDATPARGRAIETAMAPPDLTKEWSGLHYSARRLDGVRVFEAATPAEEAQGIALALREALEMPGKTAALVTPDRALARRVVSHLARWNIAIDDSAGQPLSVLAPGTLLLALAEAAAQEFAPLALLSLLKHPLVKPEARLEWLEGARLLDRALRGPRPAPGLSGVDRHLAEQGRRDGGLRRAAQDWWAGARAYLEPVEAIFAAGQQPLPAMLAALRETAQALGGDGLWSRAEGRAAADLLDALEREAAFGPPVVDPASLAPLLRTLMDETAVRPPQGGHPRLAILGLIEARLHNADLMILGGLNEGVWPGLPAPDPWLAPRIRAELELPGLERRIGVSAHDLAGALGAREVLLTRARRDSSAPTIASRFWLRLEALSGGLDRADDLAAWTRAIDEPGRHDPAQRPEPSPPIEARPKVISVTEVDRLKADPYAFYARRMLRLAPLDPVDADPSAAWRGTAVHDVLEQWARHDDCAPDRLHARALAMLADERTHPMMRALWQPRLMEAVDWIAQEIAAQSAGGRRVLGVEQEGQIQFAGVTLKGKFDRIDRLPDGTLAVVDYKTGQPPSPKAVRAGYSLQLGLLGLIAQEGGFEGIAGDARGFEYWSMARKSGSFGYIDSPVSPRKRDPIPADEFVAIAGGNFHEAVKDWLTGGRAFTAKLVPEYAPYAEYDQLMRRDEWYGRD
;
A
#
# COMPACT_ATOMS: atom_id res chain seq x y z
N ALA A 1 -19.29 42.67 35.02
CA ALA A 1 -19.80 43.94 34.47
C ALA A 1 -19.43 45.16 35.32
N GLU A 2 -18.87 45.00 36.53
CA GLU A 2 -18.59 46.10 37.48
C GLU A 2 -17.14 46.62 37.47
N MET A 3 -16.32 46.22 36.48
CA MET A 3 -14.94 46.71 36.39
C MET A 3 -14.92 48.10 35.74
N PRO A 4 -14.40 49.15 36.39
CA PRO A 4 -14.41 50.52 35.87
C PRO A 4 -13.71 50.71 34.51
N ARG A 5 -12.85 49.78 34.13
CA ARG A 5 -12.13 49.74 32.83
C ARG A 5 -12.35 48.44 32.06
N GLY A 6 -13.37 47.65 32.43
CA GLY A 6 -13.69 46.41 31.72
C GLY A 6 -14.24 46.72 30.33
N MET A 7 -13.72 46.05 29.30
CA MET A 7 -14.19 46.18 27.93
C MET A 7 -14.63 44.82 27.40
N VAL A 8 -15.66 44.81 26.55
CA VAL A 8 -16.08 43.64 25.79
C VAL A 8 -15.65 43.85 24.35
N VAL A 9 -14.81 42.96 23.82
CA VAL A 9 -14.36 42.99 22.43
C VAL A 9 -15.00 41.81 21.70
N LEU A 10 -15.68 42.09 20.58
CA LEU A 10 -16.25 41.07 19.70
C LEU A 10 -15.49 41.09 18.36
N PRO A 11 -14.48 40.23 18.18
CA PRO A 11 -13.69 40.16 16.95
C PRO A 11 -14.58 39.92 15.74
N GLY A 12 -14.34 40.68 14.67
CA GLY A 12 -15.06 40.52 13.41
C GLY A 12 -16.55 40.87 13.46
N LEU A 13 -17.06 41.54 14.51
CA LEU A 13 -18.42 42.08 14.50
C LEU A 13 -18.53 43.18 13.43
N SER A 14 -19.41 42.97 12.46
CA SER A 14 -19.67 43.97 11.42
C SER A 14 -20.62 45.05 11.92
N ILE A 15 -20.12 46.27 12.03
CA ILE A 15 -20.96 47.47 12.20
C ILE A 15 -21.30 48.14 10.86
N GLY A 16 -20.68 47.71 9.76
CA GLY A 16 -20.82 48.30 8.42
C GLY A 16 -22.03 47.82 7.63
N ILE A 17 -22.55 46.62 7.90
CA ILE A 17 -23.72 46.09 7.18
C ILE A 17 -25.01 46.84 7.56
N SER A 18 -25.93 46.98 6.61
CA SER A 18 -27.18 47.71 6.83
C SER A 18 -28.09 47.04 7.87
N GLU A 19 -28.98 47.80 8.53
CA GLU A 19 -29.98 47.21 9.44
C GLU A 19 -30.91 46.21 8.73
N GLY A 20 -31.22 46.45 7.46
CA GLY A 20 -32.02 45.52 6.64
C GLY A 20 -31.29 44.19 6.42
N GLU A 21 -30.01 44.24 6.07
CA GLU A 21 -29.16 43.05 5.95
C GLU A 21 -29.03 42.32 7.28
N TRP A 22 -28.71 43.02 8.37
CA TRP A 22 -28.60 42.45 9.70
C TRP A 22 -29.90 41.75 10.12
N ALA A 23 -31.06 42.39 9.92
CA ALA A 23 -32.36 41.81 10.20
C ALA A 23 -32.64 40.55 9.35
N SER A 24 -32.19 40.54 8.09
CA SER A 24 -32.40 39.42 7.16
C SER A 24 -31.73 38.11 7.58
N LEU A 25 -30.67 38.16 8.40
CA LEU A 25 -29.94 36.98 8.86
C LEU A 25 -30.77 36.04 9.74
N GLY A 26 -31.84 36.54 10.37
CA GLY A 26 -32.58 35.83 11.40
C GLY A 26 -31.87 35.88 12.78
N PRO A 27 -32.38 35.20 13.82
CA PRO A 27 -33.57 34.36 13.81
C PRO A 27 -34.84 35.17 13.49
N HIS A 28 -35.80 34.52 12.83
CA HIS A 28 -37.06 35.15 12.44
C HIS A 28 -38.19 34.69 13.36
N LYS A 29 -39.04 35.64 13.76
CA LYS A 29 -40.27 35.32 14.49
C LYS A 29 -41.18 34.45 13.60
N PRO A 30 -41.95 33.51 14.17
CA PRO A 30 -42.93 32.75 13.41
C PRO A 30 -43.95 33.69 12.79
N ASP A 31 -44.32 33.42 11.55
CA ASP A 31 -45.38 34.12 10.86
C ASP A 31 -46.70 33.97 11.64
N ARG A 32 -47.40 35.08 11.88
CA ARG A 32 -48.58 35.09 12.76
C ARG A 32 -49.78 34.31 12.18
N ALA A 33 -49.85 34.17 10.85
CA ALA A 33 -50.97 33.52 10.18
C ALA A 33 -50.71 32.02 9.93
N THR A 34 -49.49 31.67 9.53
CA THR A 34 -49.12 30.31 9.14
C THR A 34 -48.37 29.55 10.24
N GLY A 35 -47.90 30.24 11.28
CA GLY A 35 -47.04 29.67 12.33
C GLY A 35 -45.64 29.27 11.84
N ARG A 36 -45.34 29.42 10.54
CA ARG A 36 -44.07 28.99 9.93
C ARG A 36 -42.99 30.03 10.20
N ARG A 37 -41.80 29.59 10.59
CA ARG A 37 -40.61 30.45 10.70
C ARG A 37 -39.89 30.50 9.36
N LYS A 38 -39.54 31.72 8.89
CA LYS A 38 -38.57 31.87 7.80
C LYS A 38 -37.23 31.28 8.25
N ARG A 39 -36.53 30.57 7.35
CA ARG A 39 -35.21 30.00 7.63
C ARG A 39 -34.19 31.13 7.84
N ALA A 40 -33.39 31.02 8.91
CA ALA A 40 -32.29 31.93 9.17
C ALA A 40 -31.09 31.62 8.26
N TYR A 41 -30.25 32.61 7.99
CA TYR A 41 -29.00 32.44 7.24
C TYR A 41 -27.88 31.99 8.18
N GLU A 42 -27.98 30.76 8.70
CA GLU A 42 -27.01 30.21 9.67
C GLU A 42 -25.59 30.05 9.11
N THR A 43 -25.46 30.06 7.79
CA THR A 43 -24.18 30.00 7.06
C THR A 43 -23.47 31.35 6.98
N HIS A 44 -24.09 32.44 7.44
CA HIS A 44 -23.49 33.77 7.39
C HIS A 44 -22.49 34.00 8.55
N PRO A 45 -21.32 34.62 8.31
CA PRO A 45 -20.29 34.83 9.34
C PRO A 45 -20.74 35.64 10.56
N GLN A 46 -21.75 36.50 10.40
CA GLN A 46 -22.28 37.33 11.49
C GLN A 46 -23.43 36.68 12.29
N PHE A 47 -23.97 35.54 11.84
CA PHE A 47 -25.19 34.98 12.45
C PHE A 47 -24.97 34.57 13.92
N GLN A 48 -23.81 33.98 14.25
CA GLN A 48 -23.50 33.62 15.63
C GLN A 48 -23.36 34.84 16.54
N LEU A 49 -22.73 35.91 16.06
CA LEU A 49 -22.60 37.16 16.82
C LEU A 49 -23.96 37.82 17.01
N LYS A 50 -24.84 37.77 16.01
CA LYS A 50 -26.22 38.25 16.16
C LYS A 50 -26.98 37.53 17.27
N LEU A 51 -26.93 36.19 17.31
CA LEU A 51 -27.54 35.42 18.40
C LEU A 51 -26.94 35.77 19.77
N LEU A 52 -25.64 36.04 19.83
CA LEU A 52 -24.98 36.50 21.06
C LEU A 52 -25.55 37.85 21.50
N LEU A 53 -25.60 38.84 20.60
CA LEU A 53 -26.14 40.18 20.87
C LEU A 53 -27.59 40.14 21.34
N GLU A 54 -28.43 39.33 20.69
CA GLU A 54 -29.83 39.11 21.11
C GLU A 54 -29.92 38.50 22.51
N ARG A 55 -29.04 37.53 22.84
CA ARG A 55 -29.07 36.84 24.15
C ARG A 55 -28.57 37.73 25.30
N ILE A 56 -27.64 38.63 25.02
CA ILE A 56 -27.15 39.61 26.02
C ILE A 56 -27.99 40.90 26.03
N SER A 57 -29.00 41.01 25.17
CA SER A 57 -29.88 42.18 25.03
C SER A 57 -29.14 43.49 24.73
N VAL A 58 -28.14 43.44 23.86
CA VAL A 58 -27.34 44.62 23.44
C VAL A 58 -27.54 44.87 21.95
N ASN A 59 -27.76 46.12 21.55
CA ASN A 59 -27.87 46.49 20.16
C ASN A 59 -26.48 46.59 19.50
N ARG A 60 -26.38 46.16 18.24
CA ARG A 60 -25.15 46.26 17.45
C ARG A 60 -24.58 47.69 17.37
N SER A 61 -25.45 48.70 17.33
CA SER A 61 -25.07 50.12 17.32
C SER A 61 -24.41 50.62 18.61
N GLU A 62 -24.46 49.83 19.70
CA GLU A 62 -23.78 50.14 20.96
C GLU A 62 -22.28 49.77 20.90
N PHE A 63 -21.85 49.02 19.87
CA PHE A 63 -20.44 48.71 19.65
C PHE A 63 -19.78 49.77 18.77
N ALA A 64 -18.56 50.17 19.14
CA ALA A 64 -17.69 51.01 18.33
C ALA A 64 -16.57 50.17 17.69
N LEU A 65 -16.00 50.68 16.58
CA LEU A 65 -14.78 50.09 16.02
C LEU A 65 -13.65 50.16 17.04
N TRP A 66 -12.93 49.05 17.16
CA TRP A 66 -11.68 49.01 17.92
C TRP A 66 -10.69 50.00 17.29
N GLN A 67 -10.13 50.89 18.12
CA GLN A 67 -9.24 51.97 17.67
C GLN A 67 -7.76 51.57 17.66
N GLY A 68 -7.42 50.36 18.13
CA GLY A 68 -6.05 49.87 18.06
C GLY A 68 -5.72 49.39 16.65
N GLU A 69 -4.72 50.00 16.04
CA GLU A 69 -4.14 49.56 14.76
C GLU A 69 -2.88 48.73 15.01
N SER A 70 -2.72 47.66 14.24
CA SER A 70 -1.53 46.80 14.20
C SER A 70 -0.88 46.87 12.82
N GLU A 71 0.45 46.72 12.76
CA GLU A 71 1.19 46.64 11.49
C GLU A 71 0.86 45.39 10.65
N HIS A 72 0.15 44.43 11.26
CA HIS A 72 -0.33 43.21 10.63
C HIS A 72 -1.76 43.34 10.08
N ASP A 73 -2.43 44.49 10.28
CA ASP A 73 -3.83 44.66 9.89
C ASP A 73 -4.01 44.96 8.39
N ALA A 74 -5.18 44.56 7.90
CA ALA A 74 -5.71 44.95 6.61
C ALA A 74 -5.95 46.45 6.49
N THR A 75 -6.05 46.92 5.24
CA THR A 75 -6.72 48.20 4.99
C THR A 75 -8.22 48.11 5.35
N PRO A 76 -8.84 49.19 5.88
CA PRO A 76 -10.28 49.22 6.14
C PRO A 76 -11.14 48.94 4.89
N ALA A 77 -10.61 49.21 3.70
CA ALA A 77 -11.27 48.89 2.43
C ALA A 77 -11.45 47.38 2.24
N ARG A 78 -10.45 46.56 2.61
CA ARG A 78 -10.54 45.10 2.53
C ARG A 78 -11.59 44.55 3.49
N GLY A 79 -11.72 45.11 4.70
CA GLY A 79 -12.80 44.76 5.64
C GLY A 79 -14.19 44.93 5.02
N ARG A 80 -14.46 46.08 4.38
CA ARG A 80 -15.72 46.32 3.67
C ARG A 80 -15.95 45.39 2.49
N ALA A 81 -14.89 45.05 1.74
CA ALA A 81 -14.98 44.09 0.65
C ALA A 81 -15.33 42.69 1.17
N ILE A 82 -14.75 42.25 2.29
CA ILE A 82 -15.07 40.97 2.94
C ILE A 82 -16.55 40.94 3.40
N GLU A 83 -17.02 42.01 4.06
CA GLU A 83 -18.43 42.14 4.45
C GLU A 83 -19.36 41.99 3.23
N THR A 84 -19.07 42.73 2.17
CA THR A 84 -19.82 42.68 0.91
C THR A 84 -19.78 41.29 0.27
N ALA A 85 -18.60 40.64 0.28
CA ALA A 85 -18.41 39.30 -0.27
C ALA A 85 -19.24 38.26 0.48
N MET A 86 -19.56 38.49 1.75
CA MET A 86 -20.29 37.54 2.60
C MET A 86 -21.79 37.82 2.68
N ALA A 87 -22.28 38.91 2.07
CA ALA A 87 -23.69 39.31 2.08
C ALA A 87 -24.66 38.18 1.66
N PRO A 88 -25.86 38.08 2.26
CA PRO A 88 -26.85 37.09 1.87
C PRO A 88 -27.12 37.03 0.36
N PRO A 89 -27.41 35.85 -0.23
CA PRO A 89 -27.60 35.70 -1.67
C PRO A 89 -28.55 36.74 -2.31
N ASP A 90 -29.64 37.08 -1.63
CA ASP A 90 -30.62 38.06 -2.11
C ASP A 90 -30.03 39.46 -2.37
N LEU A 91 -28.97 39.83 -1.64
CA LEU A 91 -28.30 41.13 -1.70
C LEU A 91 -27.09 41.15 -2.64
N THR A 92 -26.65 39.98 -3.14
CA THR A 92 -25.48 39.90 -4.05
C THR A 92 -25.73 40.53 -5.43
N LYS A 93 -26.98 40.80 -5.80
CA LYS A 93 -27.36 41.47 -7.06
C LYS A 93 -26.73 42.87 -7.18
N GLU A 94 -26.47 43.51 -6.05
CA GLU A 94 -25.93 44.87 -5.97
C GLU A 94 -24.43 44.93 -6.28
N TRP A 95 -23.72 43.79 -6.32
CA TRP A 95 -22.26 43.74 -6.55
C TRP A 95 -21.83 44.38 -7.87
N SER A 96 -22.64 44.23 -8.91
CA SER A 96 -22.36 44.77 -10.24
C SER A 96 -22.34 46.31 -10.27
N GLY A 97 -23.06 46.97 -9.35
CA GLY A 97 -23.16 48.43 -9.25
C GLY A 97 -22.14 49.07 -8.30
N LEU A 98 -21.31 48.28 -7.61
CA LEU A 98 -20.33 48.79 -6.65
C LEU A 98 -19.15 49.46 -7.34
N HIS A 99 -18.63 50.54 -6.75
CA HIS A 99 -17.39 51.15 -7.23
C HIS A 99 -16.21 50.16 -7.12
N TYR A 100 -15.25 50.23 -8.05
CA TYR A 100 -14.12 49.30 -8.10
C TYR A 100 -13.34 49.23 -6.78
N SER A 101 -13.16 50.37 -6.10
CA SER A 101 -12.47 50.44 -4.80
C SER A 101 -13.15 49.66 -3.66
N ALA A 102 -14.45 49.36 -3.76
CA ALA A 102 -15.20 48.56 -2.78
C ALA A 102 -15.10 47.05 -3.03
N ARG A 103 -14.47 46.65 -4.14
CA ARG A 103 -14.32 45.26 -4.60
C ARG A 103 -12.89 44.74 -4.52
N ARG A 104 -11.93 45.59 -4.15
CA ARG A 104 -10.50 45.22 -4.08
C ARG A 104 -10.18 44.38 -2.84
N LEU A 105 -9.43 43.32 -3.06
CA LEU A 105 -8.87 42.43 -2.03
C LEU A 105 -7.34 42.54 -2.03
N ASP A 106 -6.82 43.77 -1.92
CA ASP A 106 -5.37 44.02 -1.97
C ASP A 106 -4.63 43.22 -0.89
N GLY A 107 -3.49 42.65 -1.28
CA GLY A 107 -2.71 41.74 -0.43
C GLY A 107 -3.24 40.30 -0.35
N VAL A 108 -4.33 39.97 -1.07
CA VAL A 108 -4.83 38.59 -1.21
C VAL A 108 -4.40 38.02 -2.57
N ARG A 109 -3.55 37.00 -2.54
CA ARG A 109 -3.17 36.20 -3.71
C ARG A 109 -3.77 34.81 -3.63
N VAL A 110 -3.83 34.12 -4.76
CA VAL A 110 -4.38 32.77 -4.81
C VAL A 110 -3.49 31.80 -5.59
N PHE A 111 -3.43 30.56 -5.09
CA PHE A 111 -2.68 29.47 -5.68
C PHE A 111 -3.59 28.27 -5.92
N GLU A 112 -3.78 27.91 -7.19
CA GLU A 112 -4.63 26.79 -7.59
C GLU A 112 -3.77 25.68 -8.19
N ALA A 113 -3.64 24.58 -7.46
CA ALA A 113 -2.83 23.43 -7.81
C ALA A 113 -3.64 22.38 -8.59
N ALA A 114 -2.97 21.53 -9.38
CA ALA A 114 -3.62 20.41 -10.05
C ALA A 114 -3.95 19.27 -9.07
N THR A 115 -3.12 19.06 -8.05
CA THR A 115 -3.25 17.95 -7.09
C THR A 115 -3.00 18.41 -5.64
N PRO A 116 -3.42 17.63 -4.62
CA PRO A 116 -3.17 17.98 -3.22
C PRO A 116 -1.68 17.93 -2.85
N ALA A 117 -0.86 17.17 -3.60
CA ALA A 117 0.59 17.14 -3.42
C ALA A 117 1.22 18.44 -3.93
N GLU A 118 0.83 18.92 -5.12
CA GLU A 118 1.28 20.21 -5.65
C GLU A 118 0.80 21.38 -4.76
N GLU A 119 -0.41 21.31 -4.20
CA GLU A 119 -0.89 22.30 -3.22
C GLU A 119 0.03 22.36 -1.99
N ALA A 120 0.31 21.20 -1.38
CA ALA A 120 1.17 21.12 -0.21
C ALA A 120 2.60 21.62 -0.50
N GLN A 121 3.15 21.31 -1.68
CA GLN A 121 4.46 21.75 -2.11
C GLN A 121 4.52 23.27 -2.30
N GLY A 122 3.52 23.88 -2.93
CA GLY A 122 3.43 25.33 -3.08
C GLY A 122 3.28 26.05 -1.75
N ILE A 123 2.46 25.52 -0.82
CA ILE A 123 2.37 26.07 0.54
C ILE A 123 3.72 25.98 1.26
N ALA A 124 4.41 24.84 1.18
CA ALA A 124 5.73 24.66 1.79
C ALA A 124 6.76 25.64 1.21
N LEU A 125 6.70 25.92 -0.10
CA LEU A 125 7.53 26.92 -0.75
C LEU A 125 7.24 28.33 -0.24
N ALA A 126 5.97 28.72 -0.12
CA ALA A 126 5.60 30.03 0.42
C ALA A 126 6.04 30.21 1.89
N LEU A 127 5.89 29.17 2.72
CA LEU A 127 6.40 29.17 4.10
C LEU A 127 7.94 29.27 4.13
N ARG A 128 8.62 28.56 3.23
CA ARG A 128 10.08 28.64 3.11
C ARG A 128 10.55 30.01 2.65
N GLU A 129 9.88 30.60 1.67
CA GLU A 129 10.17 31.93 1.15
C GLU A 129 10.03 32.99 2.25
N ALA A 130 9.00 32.90 3.10
CA ALA A 130 8.84 33.81 4.23
C ALA A 130 10.07 33.85 5.16
N LEU A 131 10.82 32.75 5.27
CA LEU A 131 12.03 32.70 6.08
C LEU A 131 13.23 33.46 5.48
N GLU A 132 13.23 33.74 4.18
CA GLU A 132 14.28 34.52 3.50
C GLU A 132 14.30 35.98 3.98
N MET A 133 13.15 36.51 4.39
CA MET A 133 13.05 37.83 4.99
C MET A 133 13.28 37.73 6.51
N PRO A 134 14.32 38.36 7.08
CA PRO A 134 14.54 38.36 8.52
C PRO A 134 13.33 38.92 9.27
N GLY A 135 12.91 38.24 10.34
CA GLY A 135 11.78 38.67 11.17
C GLY A 135 10.39 38.34 10.62
N LYS A 136 10.24 38.12 9.30
CA LYS A 136 8.93 37.79 8.70
C LYS A 136 8.41 36.46 9.25
N THR A 137 7.12 36.45 9.58
CA THR A 137 6.36 35.32 10.13
C THR A 137 5.32 34.84 9.12
N ALA A 138 5.00 33.55 9.14
CA ALA A 138 3.95 32.99 8.29
C ALA A 138 3.21 31.85 8.98
N ALA A 139 1.92 31.70 8.70
CA ALA A 139 1.13 30.59 9.24
C ALA A 139 0.22 29.97 8.18
N LEU A 140 0.16 28.64 8.18
CA LEU A 140 -0.84 27.88 7.43
C LEU A 140 -2.06 27.63 8.32
N VAL A 141 -3.21 28.12 7.90
CA VAL A 141 -4.51 27.80 8.50
C VAL A 141 -5.23 26.84 7.56
N THR A 142 -5.64 25.68 8.08
CA THR A 142 -6.40 24.71 7.27
C THR A 142 -7.25 23.81 8.17
N PRO A 143 -8.46 23.39 7.77
CA PRO A 143 -9.14 22.27 8.42
C PRO A 143 -8.62 20.91 7.93
N ASP A 144 -7.89 20.86 6.82
CA ASP A 144 -7.39 19.62 6.21
C ASP A 144 -6.10 19.12 6.88
N ARG A 145 -6.23 18.07 7.69
CA ARG A 145 -5.10 17.44 8.40
C ARG A 145 -4.17 16.65 7.46
N ALA A 146 -4.66 16.17 6.32
CA ALA A 146 -3.81 15.54 5.33
C ALA A 146 -2.94 16.58 4.61
N LEU A 147 -3.49 17.77 4.30
CA LEU A 147 -2.74 18.89 3.76
C LEU A 147 -1.64 19.35 4.73
N ALA A 148 -2.00 19.60 6.00
CA ALA A 148 -1.05 19.99 7.05
C ALA A 148 0.15 19.01 7.14
N ARG A 149 -0.12 17.70 7.22
CA ARG A 149 0.93 16.66 7.28
C ARG A 149 1.82 16.65 6.03
N ARG A 150 1.25 16.82 4.83
CA ARG A 150 2.04 16.89 3.59
C ARG A 150 2.95 18.12 3.58
N VAL A 151 2.46 19.27 4.04
CA VAL A 151 3.26 20.50 4.14
C VAL A 151 4.45 20.31 5.09
N VAL A 152 4.23 19.71 6.27
CA VAL A 152 5.33 19.32 7.19
C VAL A 152 6.35 18.44 6.49
N SER A 153 5.89 17.41 5.76
CA SER A 153 6.78 16.51 5.02
C SER A 153 7.58 17.22 3.92
N HIS A 154 6.99 18.19 3.21
CA HIS A 154 7.72 18.97 2.21
C HIS A 154 8.75 19.90 2.84
N LEU A 155 8.42 20.54 3.98
CA LEU A 155 9.35 21.42 4.70
C LEU A 155 10.60 20.69 5.21
N ALA A 156 10.50 19.39 5.49
CA ALA A 156 11.63 18.55 5.85
C ALA A 156 12.74 18.54 4.79
N ARG A 157 12.43 18.82 3.51
CA ARG A 157 13.43 19.01 2.43
C ARG A 157 14.49 20.06 2.78
N TRP A 158 14.10 21.09 3.51
CA TRP A 158 14.97 22.18 3.94
C TRP A 158 15.33 22.09 5.43
N ASN A 159 15.10 20.93 6.07
CA ASN A 159 15.30 20.72 7.50
C ASN A 159 14.53 21.74 8.37
N ILE A 160 13.34 22.17 7.91
CA ILE A 160 12.45 23.06 8.66
C ILE A 160 11.43 22.20 9.40
N ALA A 161 11.54 22.19 10.73
CA ALA A 161 10.48 21.69 11.59
C ALA A 161 9.45 22.81 11.82
N ILE A 162 8.16 22.47 11.81
CA ILE A 162 7.06 23.40 12.06
C ILE A 162 6.06 22.72 12.98
N ASP A 163 5.52 23.47 13.95
CA ASP A 163 4.54 22.94 14.88
C ASP A 163 3.14 22.97 14.24
N ASP A 164 2.43 21.82 14.29
CA ASP A 164 1.00 21.72 13.98
C ASP A 164 0.20 21.74 15.27
N SER A 165 -0.54 22.83 15.49
CA SER A 165 -1.31 23.06 16.72
C SER A 165 -2.40 22.00 16.96
N ALA A 166 -2.89 21.38 15.88
CA ALA A 166 -3.91 20.33 15.99
C ALA A 166 -3.33 19.02 16.53
N GLY A 167 -2.01 18.82 16.45
CA GLY A 167 -1.35 17.56 16.80
C GLY A 167 -1.56 16.46 15.75
N GLN A 168 -1.05 15.27 16.06
CA GLN A 168 -1.23 14.07 15.25
C GLN A 168 -2.07 13.03 16.01
N PRO A 169 -2.95 12.29 15.32
CA PRO A 169 -3.68 11.19 15.95
C PRO A 169 -2.71 10.13 16.50
N LEU A 170 -2.99 9.60 17.68
CA LEU A 170 -2.15 8.57 18.31
C LEU A 170 -2.01 7.32 17.41
N SER A 171 -3.03 7.02 16.61
CA SER A 171 -3.10 5.83 15.74
C SER A 171 -2.02 5.77 14.65
N VAL A 172 -1.39 6.91 14.31
CA VAL A 172 -0.32 7.00 13.31
C VAL A 172 1.07 7.21 13.93
N LEU A 173 1.14 7.33 15.26
CA LEU A 173 2.38 7.50 16.02
C LEU A 173 2.89 6.15 16.52
N ALA A 174 4.20 6.05 16.73
CA ALA A 174 4.87 4.78 16.99
C ALA A 174 4.27 3.96 18.18
N PRO A 175 3.92 4.57 19.33
CA PRO A 175 3.24 3.82 20.40
C PRO A 175 1.87 3.27 19.99
N GLY A 176 1.04 4.08 19.31
CA GLY A 176 -0.27 3.65 18.83
C GLY A 176 -0.17 2.58 17.75
N THR A 177 0.74 2.71 16.78
CA THR A 177 0.94 1.69 15.74
C THR A 177 1.46 0.38 16.32
N LEU A 178 2.26 0.40 17.41
CA LEU A 178 2.67 -0.84 18.09
C LEU A 178 1.49 -1.55 18.73
N LEU A 179 0.66 -0.82 19.49
CA LEU A 179 -0.52 -1.37 20.16
C LEU A 179 -1.52 -1.95 19.16
N LEU A 180 -1.73 -1.27 18.03
CA LEU A 180 -2.56 -1.75 16.93
C LEU A 180 -1.95 -3.00 16.27
N ALA A 181 -0.66 -2.99 15.95
CA ALA A 181 0.02 -4.14 15.36
C ALA A 181 -0.02 -5.38 16.27
N LEU A 182 0.09 -5.18 17.59
CA LEU A 182 -0.02 -6.25 18.58
C LEU A 182 -1.44 -6.82 18.63
N ALA A 183 -2.46 -5.96 18.72
CA ALA A 183 -3.86 -6.37 18.71
C ALA A 183 -4.22 -7.10 17.40
N GLU A 184 -3.76 -6.61 16.26
CA GLU A 184 -3.95 -7.23 14.95
C GLU A 184 -3.24 -8.59 14.83
N ALA A 185 -2.00 -8.70 15.32
CA ALA A 185 -1.26 -9.96 15.32
C ALA A 185 -1.93 -11.03 16.19
N ALA A 186 -2.38 -10.66 17.39
CA ALA A 186 -3.09 -11.58 18.28
C ALA A 186 -4.47 -11.98 17.71
N ALA A 187 -5.23 -11.03 17.15
CA ALA A 187 -6.54 -11.30 16.54
C ALA A 187 -6.46 -12.16 15.28
N GLN A 188 -5.35 -12.11 14.55
CA GLN A 188 -5.09 -12.95 13.37
C GLN A 188 -4.32 -14.23 13.70
N GLU A 189 -4.34 -14.67 14.96
CA GLU A 189 -3.69 -15.91 15.41
C GLU A 189 -2.21 -15.97 14.98
N PHE A 190 -1.52 -14.83 15.08
CA PHE A 190 -0.11 -14.65 14.69
C PHE A 190 0.21 -15.08 13.25
N ALA A 191 -0.72 -14.83 12.32
CA ALA A 191 -0.46 -14.94 10.90
C ALA A 191 0.89 -14.28 10.52
N PRO A 192 1.72 -14.89 9.64
CA PRO A 192 3.09 -14.46 9.41
C PRO A 192 3.26 -12.98 9.10
N LEU A 193 2.36 -12.38 8.31
CA LEU A 193 2.46 -10.97 7.97
C LEU A 193 2.22 -10.06 9.19
N ALA A 194 1.19 -10.33 9.98
CA ALA A 194 0.87 -9.55 11.18
C ALA A 194 1.95 -9.76 12.27
N LEU A 195 2.39 -11.01 12.48
CA LEU A 195 3.48 -11.35 13.38
C LEU A 195 4.78 -10.62 13.01
N LEU A 196 5.20 -10.67 11.75
CA LEU A 196 6.43 -10.01 11.31
C LEU A 196 6.30 -8.48 11.39
N SER A 197 5.11 -7.92 11.16
CA SER A 197 4.86 -6.48 11.32
C SER A 197 5.04 -6.03 12.77
N LEU A 198 4.52 -6.81 13.73
CA LEU A 198 4.74 -6.61 15.16
C LEU A 198 6.22 -6.74 15.53
N LEU A 199 6.86 -7.87 15.21
CA LEU A 199 8.24 -8.15 15.63
C LEU A 199 9.25 -7.14 15.05
N LYS A 200 8.99 -6.62 13.83
CA LYS A 200 9.84 -5.63 13.17
C LYS A 200 9.47 -4.19 13.53
N HIS A 201 8.44 -3.95 14.34
CA HIS A 201 8.05 -2.59 14.72
C HIS A 201 9.21 -1.84 15.41
N PRO A 202 9.47 -0.54 15.11
CA PRO A 202 10.64 0.21 15.60
C PRO A 202 10.80 0.25 17.13
N LEU A 203 9.68 0.20 17.86
CA LEU A 203 9.68 0.22 19.33
C LEU A 203 9.88 -1.16 19.97
N VAL A 204 9.93 -2.25 19.22
CA VAL A 204 10.16 -3.58 19.80
C VAL A 204 11.64 -3.82 20.06
N LYS A 205 11.96 -4.18 21.30
CA LYS A 205 13.30 -4.44 21.83
C LYS A 205 14.31 -3.34 21.50
N PRO A 206 14.08 -2.08 21.94
CA PRO A 206 14.96 -0.98 21.59
C PRO A 206 16.39 -1.15 22.11
N GLU A 207 16.59 -1.78 23.27
CA GLU A 207 17.91 -2.00 23.88
C GLU A 207 18.73 -3.10 23.17
N ALA A 208 18.05 -4.11 22.61
CA ALA A 208 18.66 -5.26 21.92
C ALA A 208 18.31 -5.29 20.42
N ARG A 209 18.08 -4.11 19.83
CA ARG A 209 17.35 -3.98 18.56
C ARG A 209 18.01 -4.70 17.39
N LEU A 210 19.33 -4.59 17.26
CA LEU A 210 20.06 -5.21 16.14
C LEU A 210 19.98 -6.73 16.20
N GLU A 211 20.26 -7.32 17.36
CA GLU A 211 20.18 -8.77 17.59
C GLU A 211 18.74 -9.29 17.38
N TRP A 212 17.75 -8.57 17.90
CA TRP A 212 16.34 -8.90 17.70
C TRP A 212 15.95 -8.90 16.21
N LEU A 213 16.39 -7.89 15.46
CA LEU A 213 16.10 -7.80 14.04
C LEU A 213 16.80 -8.89 13.22
N GLU A 214 17.98 -9.37 13.61
CA GLU A 214 18.59 -10.52 12.92
C GLU A 214 17.76 -11.78 13.08
N GLY A 215 17.28 -12.05 14.29
CA GLY A 215 16.38 -13.17 14.53
C GLY A 215 15.04 -13.02 13.80
N ALA A 216 14.45 -11.81 13.81
CA ALA A 216 13.23 -11.53 13.05
C ALA A 216 13.42 -11.69 11.53
N ARG A 217 14.62 -11.44 10.99
CA ARG A 217 14.96 -11.71 9.58
C ARG A 217 15.11 -13.19 9.29
N LEU A 218 15.68 -13.97 10.21
CA LEU A 218 15.71 -15.44 10.09
C LEU A 218 14.30 -16.00 10.05
N LEU A 219 13.44 -15.55 10.98
CA LEU A 219 12.04 -15.93 11.02
C LEU A 219 11.28 -15.52 9.75
N ASP A 220 11.44 -14.28 9.27
CA ASP A 220 10.85 -13.82 7.99
C ASP A 220 11.20 -14.78 6.86
N ARG A 221 12.50 -15.06 6.67
CA ARG A 221 12.94 -15.95 5.59
C ARG A 221 12.41 -17.37 5.74
N ALA A 222 12.25 -17.86 6.98
CA ALA A 222 11.70 -19.18 7.26
C ALA A 222 10.18 -19.25 7.06
N LEU A 223 9.45 -18.14 7.25
CA LEU A 223 7.99 -18.04 7.12
C LEU A 223 7.50 -17.64 5.72
N ARG A 224 8.41 -17.42 4.75
CA ARG A 224 8.05 -17.16 3.36
C ARG A 224 7.46 -18.39 2.69
N GLY A 225 6.55 -18.15 1.75
CA GLY A 225 5.73 -19.19 1.14
C GLY A 225 4.35 -19.29 1.80
N PRO A 226 3.68 -20.45 1.67
CA PRO A 226 2.33 -20.67 2.19
C PRO A 226 2.22 -20.43 3.69
N ARG A 227 1.05 -19.91 4.11
CA ARG A 227 0.73 -19.71 5.53
C ARG A 227 0.88 -21.02 6.32
N PRO A 228 1.59 -21.02 7.46
CA PRO A 228 1.55 -22.15 8.38
C PRO A 228 0.16 -22.26 9.03
N ALA A 229 -0.05 -23.34 9.79
CA ALA A 229 -1.23 -23.44 10.65
C ALA A 229 -1.31 -22.21 11.60
N PRO A 230 -2.53 -21.81 12.03
CA PRO A 230 -2.70 -20.65 12.90
C PRO A 230 -2.06 -20.85 14.28
N GLY A 231 -1.77 -19.73 14.94
CA GLY A 231 -1.20 -19.65 16.28
C GLY A 231 0.32 -19.82 16.33
N LEU A 232 0.90 -19.51 17.50
CA LEU A 232 2.32 -19.70 17.79
C LEU A 232 2.73 -21.17 17.64
N SER A 233 1.84 -22.11 17.99
CA SER A 233 2.07 -23.55 17.79
C SER A 233 2.17 -23.97 16.32
N GLY A 234 1.47 -23.27 15.43
CA GLY A 234 1.57 -23.49 13.99
C GLY A 234 2.91 -23.02 13.43
N VAL A 235 3.43 -21.90 13.94
CA VAL A 235 4.79 -21.42 13.66
C VAL A 235 5.83 -22.43 14.17
N ASP A 236 5.69 -22.94 15.40
CA ASP A 236 6.60 -23.95 15.95
C ASP A 236 6.69 -25.19 15.05
N ARG A 237 5.53 -25.71 14.63
CA ARG A 237 5.45 -26.88 13.75
C ARG A 237 6.13 -26.63 12.41
N HIS A 238 5.88 -25.47 11.81
CA HIS A 238 6.50 -25.09 10.54
C HIS A 238 8.02 -25.03 10.65
N LEU A 239 8.56 -24.48 11.73
CA LEU A 239 10.00 -24.40 11.96
C LEU A 239 10.63 -25.76 12.31
N ALA A 240 9.89 -26.68 12.93
CA ALA A 240 10.35 -28.03 13.25
C ALA A 240 10.47 -28.95 12.01
N GLU A 241 9.80 -28.64 10.90
CA GLU A 241 9.84 -29.42 9.65
C GLU A 241 11.17 -29.24 8.89
N GLN A 242 12.22 -29.92 9.33
CA GLN A 242 13.59 -29.78 8.80
C GLN A 242 13.92 -30.65 7.58
N GLY A 243 12.96 -31.45 7.07
CA GLY A 243 13.17 -32.37 5.94
C GLY A 243 13.26 -31.71 4.56
N ARG A 244 13.12 -30.39 4.47
CA ARG A 244 13.14 -29.61 3.23
C ARG A 244 14.49 -28.92 3.01
N ARG A 245 14.71 -28.38 1.81
CA ARG A 245 15.95 -27.67 1.42
C ARG A 245 16.31 -26.47 2.34
N ASP A 246 15.33 -25.95 3.07
CA ASP A 246 15.44 -24.84 4.02
C ASP A 246 15.60 -25.28 5.49
N GLY A 247 15.79 -26.57 5.77
CA GLY A 247 15.87 -27.10 7.15
C GLY A 247 16.93 -26.42 8.03
N GLY A 248 18.07 -26.04 7.47
CA GLY A 248 19.11 -25.29 8.20
C GLY A 248 18.67 -23.87 8.59
N LEU A 249 17.95 -23.18 7.71
CA LEU A 249 17.37 -21.86 7.98
C LEU A 249 16.27 -21.96 9.03
N ARG A 250 15.37 -22.95 8.91
CA ARG A 250 14.28 -23.18 9.86
C ARG A 250 14.80 -23.48 11.26
N ARG A 251 15.87 -24.28 11.39
CA ARG A 251 16.52 -24.56 12.68
C ARG A 251 17.06 -23.28 13.31
N ALA A 252 17.80 -22.46 12.56
CA ALA A 252 18.33 -21.19 13.07
C ALA A 252 17.20 -20.22 13.49
N ALA A 253 16.10 -20.18 12.74
CA ALA A 253 14.92 -19.40 13.11
C ALA A 253 14.22 -19.96 14.35
N GLN A 254 14.14 -21.29 14.51
CA GLN A 254 13.54 -21.97 15.65
C GLN A 254 14.22 -21.62 16.98
N ASP A 255 15.57 -21.64 16.99
CA ASP A 255 16.36 -21.35 18.19
C ASP A 255 16.07 -19.93 18.73
N TRP A 256 16.01 -18.94 17.84
CA TRP A 256 15.64 -17.58 18.21
C TRP A 256 14.15 -17.43 18.54
N TRP A 257 13.29 -18.10 17.77
CA TRP A 257 11.83 -18.03 17.92
C TRP A 257 11.36 -18.47 19.30
N ALA A 258 12.01 -19.46 19.91
CA ALA A 258 11.69 -19.91 21.26
C ALA A 258 11.70 -18.76 22.30
N GLY A 259 12.65 -17.83 22.18
CA GLY A 259 12.71 -16.65 23.04
C GLY A 259 11.68 -15.57 22.67
N ALA A 260 11.46 -15.35 21.37
CA ALA A 260 10.50 -14.35 20.90
C ALA A 260 9.05 -14.74 21.21
N ARG A 261 8.68 -16.02 21.04
CA ARG A 261 7.31 -16.51 21.26
C ARG A 261 6.88 -16.38 22.71
N ALA A 262 7.80 -16.50 23.67
CA ALA A 262 7.49 -16.43 25.11
C ALA A 262 6.86 -15.10 25.51
N TYR A 263 7.15 -14.02 24.77
CA TYR A 263 6.51 -12.71 24.97
C TYR A 263 5.05 -12.68 24.49
N LEU A 264 4.68 -13.55 23.55
CA LEU A 264 3.38 -13.55 22.88
C LEU A 264 2.41 -14.59 23.46
N GLU A 265 2.91 -15.63 24.14
CA GLU A 265 2.09 -16.69 24.74
C GLU A 265 0.97 -16.15 25.66
N PRO A 266 1.20 -15.16 26.56
CA PRO A 266 0.14 -14.67 27.43
C PRO A 266 -1.02 -14.02 26.66
N VAL A 267 -0.73 -13.22 25.65
CA VAL A 267 -1.77 -12.56 24.84
C VAL A 267 -2.47 -13.55 23.90
N GLU A 268 -1.75 -14.55 23.36
CA GLU A 268 -2.36 -15.64 22.60
C GLU A 268 -3.41 -16.37 23.44
N ALA A 269 -3.06 -16.74 24.68
CA ALA A 269 -3.94 -17.50 25.55
C ALA A 269 -5.28 -16.80 25.82
N ILE A 270 -5.26 -15.46 25.94
CA ILE A 270 -6.47 -14.65 26.10
C ILE A 270 -7.24 -14.59 24.78
N PHE A 271 -6.59 -14.27 23.66
CA PHE A 271 -7.27 -14.07 22.37
C PHE A 271 -7.83 -15.38 21.78
N ALA A 272 -7.15 -16.51 21.99
CA ALA A 272 -7.59 -17.82 21.52
C ALA A 272 -8.80 -18.37 22.30
N ALA A 273 -9.12 -17.80 23.46
CA ALA A 273 -10.27 -18.22 24.28
C ALA A 273 -11.62 -17.65 23.80
N GLY A 274 -11.67 -17.05 22.61
CA GLY A 274 -12.90 -16.51 22.01
C GLY A 274 -13.30 -15.16 22.60
N GLN A 275 -14.59 -14.94 22.83
CA GLN A 275 -15.07 -13.68 23.42
C GLN A 275 -14.55 -13.55 24.86
N GLN A 276 -13.85 -12.45 25.14
CA GLN A 276 -13.21 -12.19 26.43
C GLN A 276 -13.67 -10.88 27.06
N PRO A 277 -13.59 -10.74 28.39
CA PRO A 277 -13.80 -9.46 29.06
C PRO A 277 -12.82 -8.41 28.53
N LEU A 278 -13.34 -7.23 28.18
CA LEU A 278 -12.52 -6.11 27.70
C LEU A 278 -11.35 -5.76 28.65
N PRO A 279 -11.51 -5.73 29.99
CA PRO A 279 -10.39 -5.49 30.90
C PRO A 279 -9.25 -6.50 30.75
N ALA A 280 -9.56 -7.79 30.55
CA ALA A 280 -8.56 -8.83 30.40
C ALA A 280 -7.77 -8.67 29.10
N MET A 281 -8.45 -8.28 28.02
CA MET A 281 -7.81 -8.02 26.73
C MET A 281 -6.89 -6.81 26.77
N LEU A 282 -7.33 -5.71 27.39
CA LEU A 282 -6.52 -4.49 27.55
C LEU A 282 -5.28 -4.75 28.42
N ALA A 283 -5.45 -5.48 29.53
CA ALA A 283 -4.33 -5.85 30.40
C ALA A 283 -3.30 -6.72 29.67
N ALA A 284 -3.74 -7.75 28.93
CA ALA A 284 -2.85 -8.60 28.14
C ALA A 284 -2.10 -7.81 27.06
N LEU A 285 -2.77 -6.85 26.41
CA LEU A 285 -2.17 -5.96 25.43
C LEU A 285 -1.09 -5.07 26.08
N ARG A 286 -1.42 -4.40 27.20
CA ARG A 286 -0.51 -3.52 27.94
C ARG A 286 0.73 -4.26 28.42
N GLU A 287 0.55 -5.44 29.02
CA GLU A 287 1.65 -6.25 29.56
C GLU A 287 2.58 -6.77 28.46
N THR A 288 2.01 -7.25 27.35
CA THR A 288 2.79 -7.71 26.21
C THR A 288 3.52 -6.54 25.53
N ALA A 289 2.87 -5.39 25.40
CA ALA A 289 3.49 -4.19 24.85
C ALA A 289 4.64 -3.69 25.72
N GLN A 290 4.49 -3.69 27.06
CA GLN A 290 5.58 -3.38 28.00
C GLN A 290 6.74 -4.37 27.86
N ALA A 291 6.46 -5.68 27.78
CA ALA A 291 7.50 -6.70 27.71
C ALA A 291 8.31 -6.64 26.40
N LEU A 292 7.66 -6.23 25.30
CA LEU A 292 8.30 -6.03 23.99
C LEU A 292 9.00 -4.67 23.87
N GLY A 293 8.37 -3.59 24.32
CA GLY A 293 8.81 -2.21 24.06
C GLY A 293 9.58 -1.53 25.19
N GLY A 294 9.53 -2.07 26.40
CA GLY A 294 10.12 -1.47 27.60
C GLY A 294 9.55 -0.09 27.92
N ASP A 295 10.22 0.63 28.82
CA ASP A 295 9.78 1.95 29.29
C ASP A 295 9.79 3.02 28.18
N GLY A 296 10.61 2.80 27.14
CA GLY A 296 10.67 3.68 25.97
C GLY A 296 9.33 3.84 25.26
N LEU A 297 8.47 2.81 25.28
CA LEU A 297 7.12 2.83 24.70
C LEU A 297 6.23 3.92 25.29
N TRP A 298 6.33 4.15 26.60
CA TRP A 298 5.47 5.08 27.34
C TRP A 298 6.13 6.45 27.54
N SER A 299 7.30 6.66 26.95
CA SER A 299 8.05 7.90 27.04
C SER A 299 7.54 8.95 26.03
N ARG A 300 7.97 10.21 26.22
CA ARG A 300 7.61 11.35 25.35
C ARG A 300 6.10 11.65 25.33
N ALA A 301 5.66 12.56 24.47
CA ALA A 301 4.27 13.01 24.44
C ALA A 301 3.34 11.91 23.93
N GLU A 302 3.78 11.20 22.89
CA GLU A 302 3.07 10.10 22.25
C GLU A 302 2.92 8.88 23.15
N GLY A 303 3.96 8.50 23.90
CA GLY A 303 3.91 7.36 24.82
C GLY A 303 3.06 7.67 26.06
N ARG A 304 3.13 8.90 26.59
CA ARG A 304 2.23 9.34 27.65
C ARG A 304 0.77 9.33 27.22
N ALA A 305 0.47 9.85 26.03
CA ALA A 305 -0.89 9.80 25.49
C ALA A 305 -1.41 8.36 25.31
N ALA A 306 -0.54 7.43 24.90
CA ALA A 306 -0.90 6.01 24.83
C ALA A 306 -1.17 5.40 26.22
N ALA A 307 -0.34 5.73 27.21
CA ALA A 307 -0.52 5.27 28.59
C ALA A 307 -1.82 5.83 29.19
N ASP A 308 -2.07 7.14 29.04
CA ASP A 308 -3.27 7.81 29.52
C ASP A 308 -4.54 7.23 28.87
N LEU A 309 -4.49 6.94 27.58
CA LEU A 309 -5.61 6.30 26.88
C LEU A 309 -5.87 4.88 27.41
N LEU A 310 -4.83 4.05 27.56
CA LEU A 310 -5.02 2.69 28.08
C LEU A 310 -5.51 2.68 29.53
N ASP A 311 -4.97 3.55 30.39
CA ASP A 311 -5.43 3.71 31.77
C ASP A 311 -6.90 4.12 31.83
N ALA A 312 -7.30 5.11 31.01
CA ALA A 312 -8.69 5.52 30.90
C ALA A 312 -9.58 4.37 30.42
N LEU A 313 -9.13 3.58 29.44
CA LEU A 313 -9.90 2.43 28.93
C LEU A 313 -10.03 1.32 29.97
N GLU A 314 -8.96 0.98 30.69
CA GLU A 314 -9.00 -0.04 31.75
C GLU A 314 -9.95 0.37 32.88
N ARG A 315 -9.93 1.65 33.27
CA ARG A 315 -10.79 2.22 34.32
C ARG A 315 -12.27 2.24 33.94
N GLU A 316 -12.57 2.52 32.67
CA GLU A 316 -13.96 2.60 32.17
C GLU A 316 -14.47 1.28 31.57
N ALA A 317 -13.61 0.27 31.37
CA ALA A 317 -13.95 -0.97 30.67
C ALA A 317 -15.14 -1.71 31.30
N ALA A 318 -15.37 -1.57 32.60
CA ALA A 318 -16.52 -2.15 33.30
C ALA A 318 -17.88 -1.59 32.85
N PHE A 319 -17.90 -0.37 32.29
CA PHE A 319 -19.10 0.26 31.71
C PHE A 319 -19.26 -0.02 30.21
N GLY A 320 -18.24 -0.63 29.58
CA GLY A 320 -18.27 -1.05 28.19
C GLY A 320 -18.98 -2.40 27.98
N PRO A 321 -18.85 -2.99 26.79
CA PRO A 321 -19.33 -4.34 26.53
C PRO A 321 -18.71 -5.34 27.51
N PRO A 322 -19.50 -6.24 28.12
CA PRO A 322 -18.98 -7.19 29.10
C PRO A 322 -18.00 -8.20 28.49
N VAL A 323 -18.16 -8.48 27.19
CA VAL A 323 -17.24 -9.29 26.39
C VAL A 323 -17.07 -8.66 25.02
N VAL A 324 -15.89 -8.88 24.42
CA VAL A 324 -15.53 -8.38 23.09
C VAL A 324 -14.95 -9.53 22.27
N ASP A 325 -15.29 -9.56 20.99
CA ASP A 325 -14.62 -10.43 20.02
C ASP A 325 -13.17 -9.93 19.82
N PRO A 326 -12.14 -10.79 19.97
CA PRO A 326 -10.76 -10.46 19.67
C PRO A 326 -10.53 -9.67 18.38
N ALA A 327 -11.25 -9.99 17.31
CA ALA A 327 -11.15 -9.31 16.02
C ALA A 327 -11.60 -7.83 16.07
N SER A 328 -12.42 -7.46 17.04
CA SER A 328 -12.96 -6.11 17.21
C SER A 328 -12.05 -5.16 18.00
N LEU A 329 -11.03 -5.67 18.70
CA LEU A 329 -10.20 -4.84 19.58
C LEU A 329 -9.36 -3.83 18.79
N ALA A 330 -8.69 -4.24 17.72
CA ALA A 330 -7.86 -3.33 16.93
C ALA A 330 -8.67 -2.20 16.27
N PRO A 331 -9.83 -2.45 15.62
CA PRO A 331 -10.71 -1.38 15.13
C PRO A 331 -11.22 -0.44 16.23
N LEU A 332 -11.56 -0.97 17.40
CA LEU A 332 -12.00 -0.19 18.56
C LEU A 332 -10.88 0.74 19.03
N LEU A 333 -9.67 0.22 19.25
CA LEU A 333 -8.51 1.01 19.65
C LEU A 333 -8.16 2.07 18.62
N ARG A 334 -8.20 1.72 17.32
CA ARG A 334 -7.92 2.67 16.25
C ARG A 334 -8.86 3.87 16.29
N THR A 335 -10.17 3.61 16.45
CA THR A 335 -11.18 4.67 16.53
C THR A 335 -10.90 5.63 17.68
N LEU A 336 -10.57 5.11 18.87
CA LEU A 336 -10.28 5.93 20.05
C LEU A 336 -8.93 6.66 19.93
N MET A 337 -7.93 6.02 19.34
CA MET A 337 -6.62 6.61 19.07
C MET A 337 -6.69 7.71 18.01
N ASP A 338 -7.62 7.61 17.04
CA ASP A 338 -7.86 8.64 16.04
C ASP A 338 -8.39 9.96 16.66
N GLU A 339 -9.13 9.85 17.77
CA GLU A 339 -9.64 10.98 18.55
C GLU A 339 -8.61 11.56 19.54
N THR A 340 -7.53 10.81 19.81
CA THR A 340 -6.48 11.21 20.74
C THR A 340 -5.40 12.01 20.01
N ALA A 341 -5.54 13.34 20.03
CA ALA A 341 -4.56 14.25 19.42
C ALA A 341 -3.31 14.42 20.31
N VAL A 342 -2.16 13.93 19.83
CA VAL A 342 -0.86 14.10 20.47
C VAL A 342 -0.17 15.35 19.95
N ARG A 343 0.22 16.22 20.87
CA ARG A 343 0.91 17.49 20.58
C ARG A 343 2.32 17.45 21.20
N PRO A 344 3.39 17.44 20.40
CA PRO A 344 4.76 17.51 20.94
C PRO A 344 4.95 18.82 21.71
N PRO A 345 5.53 18.79 22.93
CA PRO A 345 5.83 20.01 23.67
C PRO A 345 7.04 20.71 23.03
N GLN A 346 6.80 21.83 22.35
CA GLN A 346 7.81 22.75 21.76
C GLN A 346 8.79 22.09 20.79
N GLY A 347 8.72 22.42 19.50
CA GLY A 347 9.60 21.76 18.53
C GLY A 347 9.42 22.21 17.09
N GLY A 348 9.32 23.52 16.85
CA GLY A 348 9.17 24.09 15.52
C GLY A 348 9.98 25.35 15.31
N HIS A 349 9.99 25.83 14.08
CA HIS A 349 10.61 27.09 13.72
C HIS A 349 9.79 28.27 14.30
N PRO A 350 10.39 29.19 15.08
CA PRO A 350 9.64 30.18 15.87
C PRO A 350 8.84 31.20 15.07
N ARG A 351 9.11 31.31 13.76
CA ARG A 351 8.41 32.23 12.84
C ARG A 351 7.32 31.56 11.99
N LEU A 352 7.17 30.24 12.09
CA LEU A 352 6.21 29.49 11.28
C LEU A 352 5.26 28.68 12.15
N ALA A 353 3.99 28.60 11.76
CA ALA A 353 3.01 27.77 12.44
C ALA A 353 2.04 27.09 11.46
N ILE A 354 1.54 25.91 11.82
CA ILE A 354 0.35 25.31 11.21
C ILE A 354 -0.77 25.32 12.25
N LEU A 355 -1.91 25.88 11.87
CA LEU A 355 -3.01 26.20 12.77
C LEU A 355 -4.30 25.54 12.30
N GLY A 356 -5.09 25.09 13.27
CA GLY A 356 -6.52 24.84 13.07
C GLY A 356 -7.30 26.16 13.01
N LEU A 357 -8.57 26.08 12.63
CA LEU A 357 -9.43 27.26 12.46
C LEU A 357 -9.66 28.04 13.77
N ILE A 358 -9.71 27.34 14.90
CA ILE A 358 -9.96 27.96 16.21
C ILE A 358 -8.69 28.64 16.71
N GLU A 359 -7.55 27.95 16.62
CA GLU A 359 -6.25 28.46 17.07
C GLU A 359 -5.83 29.70 16.27
N ALA A 360 -6.15 29.73 14.96
CA ALA A 360 -5.90 30.87 14.10
C ALA A 360 -6.53 32.18 14.60
N ARG A 361 -7.60 32.13 15.40
CA ARG A 361 -8.26 33.34 15.94
C ARG A 361 -7.38 34.14 16.91
N LEU A 362 -6.37 33.50 17.50
CA LEU A 362 -5.47 34.10 18.49
C LEU A 362 -4.05 34.29 17.95
N HIS A 363 -3.84 34.05 16.66
CA HIS A 363 -2.53 34.08 16.04
C HIS A 363 -2.47 35.13 14.94
N ASN A 364 -1.38 35.89 14.91
CA ASN A 364 -1.08 36.86 13.86
C ASN A 364 0.22 36.45 13.15
N ALA A 365 0.29 36.64 11.84
CA ALA A 365 1.49 36.44 11.04
C ALA A 365 1.50 37.43 9.88
N ASP A 366 2.69 37.73 9.35
CA ASP A 366 2.82 38.63 8.19
C ASP A 366 2.18 38.04 6.94
N LEU A 367 2.30 36.71 6.76
CA LEU A 367 1.64 35.93 5.72
C LEU A 367 0.70 34.88 6.33
N MET A 368 -0.59 35.00 6.07
CA MET A 368 -1.59 33.98 6.40
C MET A 368 -1.96 33.16 5.16
N ILE A 369 -1.68 31.86 5.20
CA ILE A 369 -2.01 30.93 4.11
C ILE A 369 -3.29 30.18 4.50
N LEU A 370 -4.37 30.35 3.75
CA LEU A 370 -5.66 29.69 3.99
C LEU A 370 -5.81 28.53 3.01
N GLY A 371 -5.49 27.32 3.49
CA GLY A 371 -5.32 26.15 2.63
C GLY A 371 -6.48 25.16 2.62
N GLY A 372 -6.68 24.49 1.49
CA GLY A 372 -7.75 23.50 1.31
C GLY A 372 -9.12 24.11 1.04
N LEU A 373 -9.20 25.21 0.30
CA LEU A 373 -10.45 25.88 -0.08
C LEU A 373 -11.21 25.14 -1.18
N ASN A 374 -11.56 23.89 -0.89
CA ASN A 374 -12.48 23.06 -1.66
C ASN A 374 -13.79 22.84 -0.89
N GLU A 375 -14.87 22.66 -1.63
CA GLU A 375 -16.18 22.40 -1.05
C GLU A 375 -16.16 21.06 -0.28
N GLY A 376 -16.68 21.10 0.95
CA GLY A 376 -16.67 19.97 1.88
C GLY A 376 -15.39 19.80 2.71
N VAL A 377 -14.32 20.55 2.39
CA VAL A 377 -13.12 20.68 3.24
C VAL A 377 -13.20 21.98 4.04
N TRP A 378 -13.28 23.12 3.35
CA TRP A 378 -13.48 24.43 3.97
C TRP A 378 -14.54 25.22 3.20
N PRO A 379 -15.79 25.28 3.67
CA PRO A 379 -16.28 24.75 4.95
C PRO A 379 -16.45 23.23 4.94
N GLY A 380 -16.22 22.60 6.10
CA GLY A 380 -16.50 21.18 6.29
C GLY A 380 -18.00 20.88 6.23
N LEU A 381 -18.37 19.73 5.65
CA LEU A 381 -19.77 19.29 5.63
C LEU A 381 -20.22 18.95 7.06
N PRO A 382 -21.35 19.50 7.53
CA PRO A 382 -21.87 19.11 8.83
C PRO A 382 -22.39 17.67 8.77
N ALA A 383 -21.94 16.83 9.71
CA ALA A 383 -22.46 15.49 9.85
C ALA A 383 -23.96 15.53 10.15
N PRO A 384 -24.77 14.63 9.54
CA PRO A 384 -26.18 14.53 9.89
C PRO A 384 -26.32 14.16 11.37
N ASP A 385 -27.34 14.72 12.03
CA ASP A 385 -27.68 14.29 13.39
C ASP A 385 -28.29 12.88 13.33
N PRO A 386 -27.76 11.90 14.10
CA PRO A 386 -28.25 10.53 14.06
C PRO A 386 -29.59 10.31 14.80
N TRP A 387 -30.04 11.27 15.60
CA TRP A 387 -31.23 11.15 16.46
C TRP A 387 -32.35 12.12 16.06
N LEU A 388 -32.01 13.37 15.71
CA LEU A 388 -32.98 14.44 15.53
C LEU A 388 -33.00 14.98 14.10
N ALA A 389 -34.17 14.90 13.47
CA ALA A 389 -34.40 15.54 12.18
C ALA A 389 -34.19 17.08 12.28
N PRO A 390 -33.67 17.75 11.23
CA PRO A 390 -33.35 19.18 11.26
C PRO A 390 -34.50 20.08 11.74
N ARG A 391 -35.75 19.70 11.41
CA ARG A 391 -36.95 20.42 11.86
C ARG A 391 -37.13 20.35 13.37
N ILE A 392 -36.98 19.17 13.97
CA ILE A 392 -37.14 18.98 15.42
C ILE A 392 -36.05 19.76 16.15
N ARG A 393 -34.80 19.75 15.65
CA ARG A 393 -33.73 20.59 16.20
C ARG A 393 -34.10 22.07 16.23
N ALA A 394 -34.67 22.59 15.14
CA ALA A 394 -35.09 23.98 15.06
C ALA A 394 -36.26 24.31 16.01
N GLU A 395 -37.23 23.41 16.15
CA GLU A 395 -38.35 23.56 17.10
C GLU A 395 -37.88 23.52 18.56
N LEU A 396 -36.83 22.76 18.87
CA LEU A 396 -36.15 22.72 20.17
C LEU A 396 -35.14 23.86 20.37
N GLU A 397 -35.03 24.79 19.41
CA GLU A 397 -34.07 25.90 19.43
C GLU A 397 -32.60 25.45 19.55
N LEU A 398 -32.31 24.23 19.11
CA LEU A 398 -30.97 23.69 19.01
C LEU A 398 -30.26 24.28 17.78
N PRO A 399 -28.92 24.45 17.83
CA PRO A 399 -28.14 24.90 16.68
C PRO A 399 -28.41 24.04 15.43
N GLY A 400 -28.70 24.66 14.29
CA GLY A 400 -28.80 23.95 13.03
C GLY A 400 -27.45 23.37 12.60
N LEU A 401 -27.50 22.36 11.73
CA LEU A 401 -26.31 21.68 11.20
C LEU A 401 -25.41 22.67 10.42
N GLU A 402 -26.03 23.60 9.70
CA GLU A 402 -25.34 24.60 8.89
C GLU A 402 -24.66 25.70 9.70
N ARG A 403 -24.97 25.86 11.00
CA ARG A 403 -24.33 26.88 11.84
C ARG A 403 -22.81 26.78 11.84
N ARG A 404 -22.26 25.55 11.77
CA ARG A 404 -20.81 25.31 11.67
C ARG A 404 -20.19 25.96 10.42
N ILE A 405 -20.94 26.04 9.32
CA ILE A 405 -20.51 26.73 8.10
C ILE A 405 -20.39 28.23 8.36
N GLY A 406 -21.35 28.83 9.08
CA GLY A 406 -21.28 30.24 9.47
C GLY A 406 -20.09 30.56 10.38
N VAL A 407 -19.77 29.67 11.34
CA VAL A 407 -18.56 29.81 12.16
C VAL A 407 -17.30 29.73 11.29
N SER A 408 -17.23 28.75 10.39
CA SER A 408 -16.10 28.59 9.46
C SER A 408 -15.95 29.77 8.49
N ALA A 409 -17.06 30.39 8.08
CA ALA A 409 -17.06 31.61 7.29
C ALA A 409 -16.54 32.81 8.10
N HIS A 410 -16.88 32.88 9.38
CA HIS A 410 -16.37 33.91 10.29
C HIS A 410 -14.85 33.76 10.49
N ASP A 411 -14.37 32.52 10.64
CA ASP A 411 -12.93 32.22 10.75
C ASP A 411 -12.17 32.66 9.49
N LEU A 412 -12.71 32.35 8.31
CA LEU A 412 -12.14 32.80 7.05
C LEU A 412 -12.14 34.34 6.94
N ALA A 413 -13.25 34.99 7.27
CA ALA A 413 -13.37 36.44 7.22
C ALA A 413 -12.37 37.13 8.17
N GLY A 414 -12.18 36.58 9.38
CA GLY A 414 -11.16 37.05 10.32
C GLY A 414 -9.75 36.87 9.77
N ALA A 415 -9.44 35.71 9.19
CA ALA A 415 -8.11 35.43 8.64
C ALA A 415 -7.79 36.28 7.40
N LEU A 416 -8.78 36.65 6.59
CA LEU A 416 -8.64 37.63 5.49
C LEU A 416 -8.29 39.04 5.99
N GLY A 417 -8.38 39.30 7.29
CA GLY A 417 -7.91 40.51 7.95
C GLY A 417 -6.39 40.65 7.98
N ALA A 418 -5.60 39.59 7.81
CA ALA A 418 -4.14 39.64 7.90
C ALA A 418 -3.47 40.31 6.71
N ARG A 419 -2.40 41.09 6.93
CA ARG A 419 -1.73 41.94 5.93
C ARG A 419 -1.55 41.28 4.56
N GLU A 420 -0.85 40.14 4.49
CA GLU A 420 -0.73 39.32 3.29
C GLU A 420 -1.49 37.99 3.47
N VAL A 421 -2.27 37.61 2.44
CA VAL A 421 -3.05 36.36 2.45
C VAL A 421 -2.79 35.57 1.18
N LEU A 422 -2.57 34.27 1.33
CA LEU A 422 -2.52 33.31 0.22
C LEU A 422 -3.66 32.30 0.37
N LEU A 423 -4.62 32.31 -0.56
CA LEU A 423 -5.67 31.29 -0.61
C LEU A 423 -5.22 30.12 -1.48
N THR A 424 -5.36 28.89 -1.02
CA THR A 424 -4.96 27.72 -1.81
C THR A 424 -6.06 26.69 -1.98
N ARG A 425 -6.05 26.00 -3.12
CA ARG A 425 -6.86 24.81 -3.38
C ARG A 425 -6.21 23.88 -4.41
N ALA A 426 -6.50 22.59 -4.32
CA ALA A 426 -6.26 21.61 -5.38
C ALA A 426 -7.52 21.39 -6.24
N ARG A 427 -7.38 21.29 -7.57
CA ARG A 427 -8.48 21.00 -8.53
C ARG A 427 -8.94 19.55 -8.56
N ARG A 428 -8.16 18.63 -7.99
CA ARG A 428 -8.46 17.21 -7.88
C ARG A 428 -8.07 16.70 -6.50
N ASP A 429 -8.79 15.71 -6.01
CA ASP A 429 -8.35 14.86 -4.91
C ASP A 429 -7.69 13.57 -5.44
N SER A 430 -7.51 12.57 -4.59
CA SER A 430 -6.91 11.28 -4.96
C SER A 430 -7.72 10.48 -6.01
N SER A 431 -8.98 10.85 -6.25
CA SER A 431 -9.94 10.08 -7.04
C SER A 431 -10.66 10.90 -8.12
N ALA A 432 -11.01 12.16 -7.86
CA ALA A 432 -11.94 12.94 -8.68
C ALA A 432 -11.58 14.44 -8.72
N PRO A 433 -12.08 15.19 -9.71
CA PRO A 433 -12.09 16.66 -9.68
C PRO A 433 -12.85 17.19 -8.46
N THR A 434 -12.35 18.27 -7.87
CA THR A 434 -12.95 18.95 -6.70
C THR A 434 -13.65 20.24 -7.10
N ILE A 435 -14.67 20.61 -6.33
CA ILE A 435 -15.39 21.87 -6.49
C ILE A 435 -14.70 22.92 -5.60
N ALA A 436 -14.52 24.14 -6.14
CA ALA A 436 -13.98 25.26 -5.36
C ALA A 436 -14.87 25.55 -4.16
N SER A 437 -14.28 25.93 -3.03
CA SER A 437 -15.04 26.40 -1.88
C SER A 437 -16.01 27.49 -2.30
N ARG A 438 -17.25 27.43 -1.79
CA ARG A 438 -18.21 28.53 -1.94
C ARG A 438 -17.63 29.88 -1.50
N PHE A 439 -16.68 29.92 -0.56
CA PHE A 439 -16.05 31.16 -0.13
C PHE A 439 -15.10 31.71 -1.19
N TRP A 440 -14.29 30.84 -1.81
CA TRP A 440 -13.45 31.19 -2.95
C TRP A 440 -14.26 31.80 -4.07
N LEU A 441 -15.34 31.11 -4.50
CA LEU A 441 -16.19 31.55 -5.60
C LEU A 441 -16.81 32.92 -5.35
N ARG A 442 -17.17 33.22 -4.09
CA ARG A 442 -17.73 34.54 -3.72
C ARG A 442 -16.70 35.66 -3.79
N LEU A 443 -15.47 35.41 -3.31
CA LEU A 443 -14.38 36.38 -3.39
C LEU A 443 -14.00 36.65 -4.85
N GLU A 444 -13.94 35.62 -5.69
CA GLU A 444 -13.65 35.72 -7.12
C GLU A 444 -14.75 36.49 -7.87
N ALA A 445 -16.01 36.18 -7.58
CA ALA A 445 -17.16 36.88 -8.17
C ALA A 445 -17.22 38.36 -7.77
N LEU A 446 -16.92 38.71 -6.51
CA LEU A 446 -16.93 40.10 -6.05
C LEU A 446 -15.79 40.93 -6.69
N SER A 447 -14.58 40.39 -6.67
CA SER A 447 -13.37 41.09 -7.14
C SER A 447 -13.29 41.23 -8.66
N GLY A 448 -14.03 40.38 -9.40
CA GLY A 448 -13.91 40.28 -10.86
C GLY A 448 -12.68 39.48 -11.31
N GLY A 449 -12.07 38.74 -10.38
CA GLY A 449 -10.84 37.97 -10.58
C GLY A 449 -9.87 38.17 -9.40
N LEU A 450 -9.34 37.07 -8.88
CA LEU A 450 -8.33 37.09 -7.81
C LEU A 450 -6.93 37.10 -8.39
N ASP A 451 -6.01 37.81 -7.74
CA ASP A 451 -4.60 37.88 -8.12
C ASP A 451 -3.94 36.50 -7.98
N ARG A 452 -3.26 36.03 -9.04
CA ARG A 452 -2.74 34.66 -9.12
C ARG A 452 -1.26 34.65 -8.74
N ALA A 453 -0.86 33.74 -7.85
CA ALA A 453 0.54 33.53 -7.48
C ALA A 453 1.27 32.69 -8.56
N ASP A 454 1.42 33.25 -9.76
CA ASP A 454 2.02 32.57 -10.92
C ASP A 454 3.50 32.25 -10.71
N ASP A 455 4.21 33.10 -9.95
CA ASP A 455 5.58 32.89 -9.47
C ASP A 455 5.68 31.60 -8.65
N LEU A 456 4.82 31.46 -7.64
CA LEU A 456 4.77 30.28 -6.78
C LEU A 456 4.40 29.02 -7.58
N ALA A 457 3.46 29.13 -8.51
CA ALA A 457 3.06 28.03 -9.37
C ALA A 457 4.21 27.58 -10.29
N ALA A 458 4.99 28.52 -10.83
CA ALA A 458 6.18 28.21 -11.62
C ALA A 458 7.26 27.52 -10.78
N TRP A 459 7.58 28.04 -9.58
CA TRP A 459 8.55 27.42 -8.68
C TRP A 459 8.14 26.02 -8.24
N THR A 460 6.85 25.82 -7.93
CA THR A 460 6.32 24.53 -7.50
C THR A 460 6.54 23.46 -8.56
N ARG A 461 6.36 23.78 -9.85
CA ARG A 461 6.59 22.83 -10.94
C ARG A 461 8.07 22.62 -11.23
N ALA A 462 8.86 23.69 -11.16
CA ALA A 462 10.27 23.65 -11.50
C ALA A 462 11.12 22.89 -10.46
N ILE A 463 10.71 22.86 -9.20
CA ILE A 463 11.58 22.40 -8.10
C ILE A 463 11.95 20.92 -8.16
N ASP A 464 11.10 20.09 -8.75
CA ASP A 464 11.31 18.66 -8.95
C ASP A 464 11.47 18.30 -10.45
N GLU A 465 11.58 19.31 -11.31
CA GLU A 465 11.84 19.10 -12.73
C GLU A 465 13.33 18.74 -12.93
N PRO A 466 13.67 17.55 -13.43
CA PRO A 466 15.07 17.10 -13.52
C PRO A 466 15.90 17.86 -14.58
N GLY A 467 15.30 18.81 -15.30
CA GLY A 467 15.92 19.55 -16.40
C GLY A 467 16.22 18.65 -17.60
N ARG A 468 17.31 17.87 -17.54
CA ARG A 468 17.67 16.88 -18.55
C ARG A 468 17.31 15.48 -18.08
N HIS A 469 16.45 14.82 -18.82
CA HIS A 469 16.15 13.41 -18.63
C HIS A 469 17.27 12.54 -19.23
N ASP A 470 17.98 11.78 -18.39
CA ASP A 470 19.09 10.90 -18.76
C ASP A 470 18.80 9.45 -18.31
N PRO A 471 18.07 8.67 -19.11
CA PRO A 471 17.66 7.33 -18.72
C PRO A 471 18.80 6.32 -18.80
N ALA A 472 18.70 5.26 -18.01
CA ALA A 472 19.65 4.16 -18.10
C ALA A 472 19.64 3.49 -19.48
N GLN A 473 20.84 3.11 -19.93
CA GLN A 473 20.98 2.22 -21.07
C GLN A 473 20.58 0.80 -20.70
N ARG A 474 20.14 0.04 -21.69
CA ARG A 474 19.82 -1.39 -21.55
C ARG A 474 21.05 -2.15 -21.01
N PRO A 475 20.92 -2.92 -19.92
CA PRO A 475 22.07 -3.60 -19.33
C PRO A 475 22.66 -4.71 -20.20
N GLU A 476 23.99 -4.71 -20.34
CA GLU A 476 24.77 -5.71 -21.08
C GLU A 476 26.05 -6.12 -20.31
N PRO A 477 25.93 -6.72 -19.10
CA PRO A 477 27.10 -7.16 -18.34
C PRO A 477 27.90 -8.20 -19.14
N SER A 478 29.23 -8.06 -19.16
CA SER A 478 30.15 -9.01 -19.78
C SER A 478 31.25 -9.42 -18.80
N PRO A 479 30.93 -10.30 -17.82
CA PRO A 479 31.92 -10.78 -16.87
C PRO A 479 33.01 -11.61 -17.56
N PRO A 480 34.24 -11.65 -17.00
CA PRO A 480 35.33 -12.48 -17.53
C PRO A 480 34.95 -13.95 -17.65
N ILE A 481 35.50 -14.66 -18.64
CA ILE A 481 35.14 -16.05 -18.96
C ILE A 481 35.38 -16.97 -17.75
N GLU A 482 36.41 -16.71 -16.96
CA GLU A 482 36.77 -17.49 -15.77
C GLU A 482 35.68 -17.45 -14.69
N ALA A 483 34.91 -16.37 -14.64
CA ALA A 483 33.80 -16.20 -13.69
C ALA A 483 32.50 -16.87 -14.17
N ARG A 484 32.42 -17.29 -15.43
CA ARG A 484 31.19 -17.82 -16.03
C ARG A 484 30.94 -19.27 -15.60
N PRO A 485 29.69 -19.69 -15.41
CA PRO A 485 29.38 -21.06 -14.98
C PRO A 485 29.85 -22.10 -16.00
N LYS A 486 30.55 -23.13 -15.51
CA LYS A 486 30.92 -24.32 -16.30
C LYS A 486 29.85 -25.41 -16.30
N VAL A 487 28.78 -25.22 -15.54
CA VAL A 487 27.66 -26.17 -15.39
C VAL A 487 26.37 -25.42 -15.64
N ILE A 488 25.54 -25.94 -16.53
CA ILE A 488 24.24 -25.35 -16.90
C ILE A 488 23.19 -26.45 -16.93
N SER A 489 21.99 -26.18 -16.38
CA SER A 489 20.89 -27.15 -16.45
C SER A 489 20.09 -27.00 -17.74
N VAL A 490 19.46 -28.08 -18.20
CA VAL A 490 18.58 -28.07 -19.39
C VAL A 490 17.50 -26.98 -19.34
N THR A 491 16.95 -26.70 -18.15
CA THR A 491 15.93 -25.66 -17.92
C THR A 491 16.46 -24.22 -17.98
N GLU A 492 17.77 -24.03 -17.89
CA GLU A 492 18.40 -22.70 -17.90
C GLU A 492 18.83 -22.25 -19.28
N VAL A 493 18.95 -23.19 -20.24
CA VAL A 493 19.34 -22.88 -21.62
C VAL A 493 18.33 -21.95 -22.28
N ASP A 494 17.03 -22.23 -22.11
CA ASP A 494 15.96 -21.39 -22.64
C ASP A 494 16.02 -19.97 -22.05
N ARG A 495 16.30 -19.87 -20.73
CA ARG A 495 16.49 -18.58 -20.05
C ARG A 495 17.73 -17.85 -20.56
N LEU A 496 18.86 -18.53 -20.73
CA LEU A 496 20.10 -17.94 -21.25
C LEU A 496 19.89 -17.35 -22.65
N LYS A 497 19.17 -18.05 -23.54
CA LYS A 497 18.90 -17.57 -24.89
C LYS A 497 17.90 -16.39 -24.94
N ALA A 498 16.83 -16.45 -24.14
CA ALA A 498 15.77 -15.44 -24.18
C ALA A 498 16.13 -14.18 -23.37
N ASP A 499 16.72 -14.38 -22.19
CA ASP A 499 17.13 -13.31 -21.27
C ASP A 499 18.47 -13.64 -20.59
N PRO A 500 19.59 -13.44 -21.31
CA PRO A 500 20.94 -13.63 -20.78
C PRO A 500 21.17 -12.90 -19.43
N TYR A 501 20.61 -11.70 -19.25
CA TYR A 501 20.73 -10.97 -17.99
C TYR A 501 20.08 -11.71 -16.82
N ALA A 502 18.90 -12.29 -17.02
CA ALA A 502 18.24 -13.10 -15.98
C ALA A 502 19.08 -14.34 -15.62
N PHE A 503 19.77 -14.95 -16.59
CA PHE A 503 20.74 -16.01 -16.31
C PHE A 503 21.92 -15.48 -15.49
N TYR A 504 22.51 -14.35 -15.89
CA TYR A 504 23.60 -13.69 -15.17
C TYR A 504 23.23 -13.36 -13.72
N ALA A 505 22.08 -12.71 -13.49
CA ALA A 505 21.60 -12.33 -12.16
C ALA A 505 21.39 -13.58 -11.27
N ARG A 506 20.82 -14.65 -11.82
CA ARG A 506 20.58 -15.89 -11.09
C ARG A 506 21.84 -16.69 -10.80
N ARG A 507 22.69 -16.91 -11.80
CA ARG A 507 23.83 -17.85 -11.70
C ARG A 507 25.12 -17.20 -11.23
N MET A 508 25.36 -15.95 -11.61
CA MET A 508 26.61 -15.26 -11.33
C MET A 508 26.46 -14.35 -10.11
N LEU A 509 25.40 -13.53 -10.06
CA LEU A 509 25.11 -12.71 -8.86
C LEU A 509 24.42 -13.50 -7.74
N ARG A 510 23.91 -14.71 -8.03
CA ARG A 510 23.23 -15.59 -7.06
C ARG A 510 22.00 -14.94 -6.42
N LEU A 511 21.30 -14.10 -7.20
CA LEU A 511 20.08 -13.44 -6.78
C LEU A 511 18.88 -14.35 -7.06
N ALA A 512 18.26 -14.87 -6.01
CA ALA A 512 17.00 -15.60 -6.08
C ALA A 512 15.87 -14.71 -5.54
N PRO A 513 14.72 -14.63 -6.22
CA PRO A 513 13.55 -13.98 -5.65
C PRO A 513 13.15 -14.74 -4.38
N LEU A 514 12.82 -14.00 -3.34
CA LEU A 514 12.25 -14.58 -2.12
C LEU A 514 10.75 -14.77 -2.33
N ASP A 515 10.20 -15.90 -1.91
CA ASP A 515 8.76 -16.10 -1.91
C ASP A 515 8.09 -14.99 -1.07
N PRO A 516 6.88 -14.52 -1.44
CA PRO A 516 6.12 -13.63 -0.59
C PRO A 516 5.83 -14.27 0.77
N VAL A 517 5.69 -13.44 1.80
CA VAL A 517 5.12 -13.88 3.08
C VAL A 517 3.64 -14.12 2.85
N ASP A 518 3.10 -15.21 3.40
CA ASP A 518 1.68 -15.54 3.26
C ASP A 518 1.27 -15.76 1.79
N ALA A 519 2.16 -16.40 1.03
CA ALA A 519 1.93 -16.63 -0.40
C ALA A 519 0.82 -17.65 -0.62
N ASP A 520 -0.13 -17.33 -1.50
CA ASP A 520 -1.04 -18.34 -2.01
C ASP A 520 -0.25 -19.49 -2.66
N PRO A 521 -0.64 -20.76 -2.47
CA PRO A 521 0.00 -21.87 -3.16
C PRO A 521 -0.05 -21.66 -4.69
N SER A 522 1.12 -21.35 -5.25
CA SER A 522 1.29 -20.92 -6.63
C SER A 522 1.12 -22.08 -7.62
N ALA A 523 0.98 -21.77 -8.92
CA ALA A 523 0.98 -22.80 -9.96
C ALA A 523 2.29 -23.63 -9.94
N ALA A 524 3.42 -23.02 -9.57
CA ALA A 524 4.70 -23.71 -9.43
C ALA A 524 4.70 -24.67 -8.23
N TRP A 525 4.11 -24.27 -7.10
CA TRP A 525 3.92 -25.16 -5.96
C TRP A 525 3.04 -26.35 -6.32
N ARG A 526 1.92 -26.13 -7.03
CA ARG A 526 1.03 -27.21 -7.51
C ARG A 526 1.78 -28.17 -8.44
N GLY A 527 2.58 -27.64 -9.36
CA GLY A 527 3.43 -28.44 -10.24
C GLY A 527 4.39 -29.34 -9.47
N THR A 528 5.12 -28.75 -8.51
CA THR A 528 6.08 -29.50 -7.69
C THR A 528 5.40 -30.60 -6.87
N ALA A 529 4.26 -30.29 -6.23
CA ALA A 529 3.53 -31.27 -5.41
C ALA A 529 3.00 -32.45 -6.25
N VAL A 530 2.53 -32.18 -7.48
CA VAL A 530 2.09 -33.23 -8.41
C VAL A 530 3.26 -34.08 -8.88
N HIS A 531 4.40 -33.46 -9.22
CA HIS A 531 5.62 -34.19 -9.58
C HIS A 531 6.07 -35.12 -8.44
N ASP A 532 6.06 -34.63 -7.19
CA ASP A 532 6.40 -35.44 -6.01
C ASP A 532 5.46 -36.67 -5.87
N VAL A 533 4.16 -36.50 -6.15
CA VAL A 533 3.18 -37.62 -6.12
C VAL A 533 3.46 -38.64 -7.24
N LEU A 534 3.74 -38.17 -8.46
CA LEU A 534 4.07 -39.04 -9.59
C LEU A 534 5.38 -39.79 -9.37
N GLU A 535 6.38 -39.13 -8.79
CA GLU A 535 7.65 -39.73 -8.39
C GLU A 535 7.44 -40.88 -7.40
N GLN A 536 6.70 -40.61 -6.32
CA GLN A 536 6.42 -41.60 -5.29
C GLN A 536 5.60 -42.77 -5.83
N TRP A 537 4.63 -42.50 -6.70
CA TRP A 537 3.84 -43.53 -7.35
C TRP A 537 4.70 -44.46 -8.20
N ALA A 538 5.60 -43.90 -9.00
CA ALA A 538 6.49 -44.70 -9.83
C ALA A 538 7.53 -45.49 -9.00
N ARG A 539 8.13 -44.88 -7.97
CA ARG A 539 9.18 -45.52 -7.15
C ARG A 539 8.66 -46.60 -6.21
N HIS A 540 7.46 -46.42 -5.65
CA HIS A 540 6.95 -47.29 -4.58
C HIS A 540 5.82 -48.20 -5.02
N ASP A 541 5.11 -47.88 -6.10
CA ASP A 541 3.96 -48.66 -6.57
C ASP A 541 4.14 -49.21 -7.99
N ASP A 542 5.33 -49.11 -8.58
CA ASP A 542 5.63 -49.59 -9.94
C ASP A 542 4.63 -49.08 -11.00
N CYS A 543 4.20 -47.83 -10.83
CA CYS A 543 3.16 -47.20 -11.65
C CYS A 543 1.81 -47.98 -11.69
N ALA A 544 1.44 -48.67 -10.61
CA ALA A 544 0.17 -49.38 -10.51
C ALA A 544 -1.04 -48.41 -10.59
N PRO A 545 -1.91 -48.52 -11.61
CA PRO A 545 -2.97 -47.52 -11.87
C PRO A 545 -3.94 -47.27 -10.70
N ASP A 546 -4.20 -48.27 -9.87
CA ASP A 546 -5.09 -48.21 -8.71
C ASP A 546 -4.51 -47.43 -7.51
N ARG A 547 -3.21 -47.11 -7.53
CA ARG A 547 -2.51 -46.46 -6.40
C ARG A 547 -2.36 -44.95 -6.53
N LEU A 548 -2.32 -44.40 -7.74
CA LEU A 548 -2.05 -42.98 -7.97
C LEU A 548 -3.13 -42.07 -7.35
N HIS A 549 -4.41 -42.47 -7.49
CA HIS A 549 -5.54 -41.72 -6.97
C HIS A 549 -5.45 -41.53 -5.44
N ALA A 550 -5.13 -42.61 -4.71
CA ALA A 550 -5.00 -42.56 -3.26
C ALA A 550 -3.84 -41.66 -2.79
N ARG A 551 -2.71 -41.64 -3.51
CA ARG A 551 -1.58 -40.74 -3.19
C ARG A 551 -1.93 -39.27 -3.41
N ALA A 552 -2.59 -38.96 -4.52
CA ALA A 552 -3.01 -37.60 -4.81
C ALA A 552 -4.03 -37.08 -3.77
N LEU A 553 -4.93 -37.95 -3.29
CA LEU A 553 -5.86 -37.62 -2.22
C LEU A 553 -5.14 -37.38 -0.88
N ALA A 554 -4.16 -38.23 -0.53
CA ALA A 554 -3.36 -38.07 0.69
C ALA A 554 -2.56 -36.75 0.69
N MET A 555 -1.99 -36.36 -0.46
CA MET A 555 -1.32 -35.07 -0.63
C MET A 555 -2.28 -33.89 -0.37
N LEU A 556 -3.52 -33.97 -0.87
CA LEU A 556 -4.52 -32.93 -0.64
C LEU A 556 -5.05 -32.92 0.80
N ALA A 557 -5.02 -34.04 1.52
CA ALA A 557 -5.45 -34.08 2.91
C ALA A 557 -4.53 -33.30 3.87
N ASP A 558 -3.33 -32.92 3.41
CA ASP A 558 -2.37 -32.09 4.15
C ASP A 558 -2.99 -30.75 4.60
N GLU A 559 -2.97 -30.49 5.91
CA GLU A 559 -3.49 -29.29 6.56
C GLU A 559 -2.84 -27.99 6.05
N ARG A 560 -1.64 -28.08 5.47
CA ARG A 560 -0.93 -26.95 4.86
C ARG A 560 -1.57 -26.47 3.55
N THR A 561 -2.44 -27.27 2.94
CA THR A 561 -3.14 -26.87 1.72
C THR A 561 -4.42 -26.10 2.09
N HIS A 562 -4.47 -24.82 1.70
CA HIS A 562 -5.58 -23.92 2.03
C HIS A 562 -6.95 -24.58 1.70
N PRO A 563 -7.93 -24.61 2.63
CA PRO A 563 -9.19 -25.33 2.47
C PRO A 563 -9.94 -25.01 1.15
N MET A 564 -10.01 -23.72 0.79
CA MET A 564 -10.63 -23.28 -0.47
C MET A 564 -9.88 -23.82 -1.70
N MET A 565 -8.55 -23.86 -1.64
CA MET A 565 -7.74 -24.36 -2.75
C MET A 565 -7.89 -25.87 -2.92
N ARG A 566 -7.96 -26.62 -1.81
CA ARG A 566 -8.28 -28.06 -1.85
C ARG A 566 -9.60 -28.29 -2.56
N ALA A 567 -10.65 -27.58 -2.13
CA ALA A 567 -11.98 -27.71 -2.72
C ALA A 567 -12.02 -27.39 -4.24
N LEU A 568 -11.28 -26.37 -4.68
CA LEU A 568 -11.25 -25.98 -6.10
C LEU A 568 -10.33 -26.85 -6.97
N TRP A 569 -9.22 -27.34 -6.41
CA TRP A 569 -8.21 -28.07 -7.16
C TRP A 569 -8.46 -29.57 -7.19
N GLN A 570 -8.99 -30.14 -6.10
CA GLN A 570 -9.17 -31.58 -5.93
C GLN A 570 -9.91 -32.24 -7.10
N PRO A 571 -11.10 -31.77 -7.55
CA PRO A 571 -11.82 -32.45 -8.62
C PRO A 571 -11.02 -32.50 -9.93
N ARG A 572 -10.33 -31.40 -10.26
CA ARG A 572 -9.52 -31.28 -11.49
C ARG A 572 -8.27 -32.14 -11.42
N LEU A 573 -7.63 -32.19 -10.26
CA LEU A 573 -6.45 -33.01 -10.04
C LEU A 573 -6.79 -34.50 -10.14
N MET A 574 -7.91 -34.93 -9.53
CA MET A 574 -8.34 -36.34 -9.58
C MET A 574 -8.62 -36.79 -11.02
N GLU A 575 -9.37 -36.01 -11.79
CA GLU A 575 -9.65 -36.35 -13.20
C GLU A 575 -8.36 -36.48 -14.04
N ALA A 576 -7.41 -35.57 -13.84
CA ALA A 576 -6.13 -35.61 -14.54
C ALA A 576 -5.24 -36.79 -14.09
N VAL A 577 -5.24 -37.12 -12.79
CA VAL A 577 -4.54 -38.28 -12.22
C VAL A 577 -5.12 -39.58 -12.76
N ASP A 578 -6.43 -39.71 -12.80
CA ASP A 578 -7.11 -40.89 -13.33
C ASP A 578 -6.82 -41.07 -14.82
N TRP A 579 -6.77 -39.97 -15.58
CA TRP A 579 -6.34 -40.00 -16.98
C TRP A 579 -4.89 -40.48 -17.13
N ILE A 580 -3.94 -39.97 -16.33
CA ILE A 580 -2.53 -40.42 -16.36
C ILE A 580 -2.43 -41.92 -16.09
N ALA A 581 -3.13 -42.42 -15.06
CA ALA A 581 -3.12 -43.82 -14.68
C ALA A 581 -3.67 -44.74 -15.79
N GLN A 582 -4.78 -44.34 -16.42
CA GLN A 582 -5.39 -45.08 -17.54
C GLN A 582 -4.49 -45.09 -18.78
N GLU A 583 -3.91 -43.95 -19.13
CA GLU A 583 -3.05 -43.81 -20.31
C GLU A 583 -1.77 -44.64 -20.16
N ILE A 584 -1.17 -44.66 -18.96
CA ILE A 584 0.00 -45.50 -18.67
C ILE A 584 -0.35 -46.99 -18.76
N ALA A 585 -1.49 -47.41 -18.21
CA ALA A 585 -1.94 -48.79 -18.31
C ALA A 585 -2.13 -49.23 -19.77
N ALA A 586 -2.75 -48.38 -20.59
CA ALA A 586 -2.97 -48.64 -22.01
C ALA A 586 -1.65 -48.74 -22.79
N GLN A 587 -0.70 -47.82 -22.55
CA GLN A 587 0.59 -47.84 -23.22
C GLN A 587 1.47 -49.01 -22.77
N SER A 588 1.39 -49.40 -21.49
CA SER A 588 2.07 -50.59 -20.98
C SER A 588 1.56 -51.87 -21.64
N ALA A 589 0.25 -51.99 -21.87
CA ALA A 589 -0.33 -53.11 -22.61
C ALA A 589 0.13 -53.14 -24.09
N GLY A 590 0.48 -51.99 -24.65
CA GLY A 590 1.07 -51.84 -25.99
C GLY A 590 2.57 -52.11 -26.08
N GLY A 591 3.22 -52.54 -24.98
CA GLY A 591 4.66 -52.89 -24.97
C GLY A 591 5.61 -51.73 -24.61
N ARG A 592 5.08 -50.56 -24.21
CA ARG A 592 5.89 -49.46 -23.64
C ARG A 592 6.26 -49.80 -22.19
N ARG A 593 7.51 -49.55 -21.78
CA ARG A 593 7.99 -49.83 -20.41
C ARG A 593 8.67 -48.62 -19.81
N VAL A 594 8.32 -48.26 -18.57
CA VAL A 594 9.03 -47.20 -17.82
C VAL A 594 10.44 -47.70 -17.46
N LEU A 595 11.48 -46.92 -17.79
CA LEU A 595 12.87 -47.24 -17.46
C LEU A 595 13.38 -46.51 -16.22
N GLY A 596 12.91 -45.28 -16.01
CA GLY A 596 13.29 -44.47 -14.86
C GLY A 596 12.38 -43.27 -14.68
N VAL A 597 12.44 -42.68 -13.50
CA VAL A 597 11.69 -41.48 -13.09
C VAL A 597 12.56 -40.59 -12.20
N GLU A 598 12.48 -39.28 -12.40
CA GLU A 598 13.10 -38.27 -11.53
C GLU A 598 14.59 -38.55 -11.24
N GLN A 599 15.31 -39.03 -12.25
CA GLN A 599 16.75 -39.33 -12.16
C GLN A 599 17.56 -38.18 -12.74
N GLU A 600 18.66 -37.84 -12.08
CA GLU A 600 19.60 -36.84 -12.54
C GLU A 600 20.70 -37.47 -13.42
N GLY A 601 21.18 -36.70 -14.39
CA GLY A 601 22.27 -37.09 -15.27
C GLY A 601 22.99 -35.89 -15.85
N GLN A 602 24.16 -36.15 -16.42
CA GLN A 602 25.00 -35.10 -16.97
C GLN A 602 25.92 -35.61 -18.07
N ILE A 603 26.30 -34.71 -18.97
CA ILE A 603 27.28 -34.96 -20.03
C ILE A 603 28.24 -33.78 -20.17
N GLN A 604 29.44 -34.04 -20.70
CA GLN A 604 30.31 -32.98 -21.20
C GLN A 604 29.92 -32.66 -22.64
N PHE A 605 29.51 -31.42 -22.90
CA PHE A 605 29.10 -31.01 -24.25
C PHE A 605 29.41 -29.52 -24.48
N ALA A 606 29.93 -29.18 -25.66
CA ALA A 606 30.30 -27.80 -26.03
C ALA A 606 31.27 -27.09 -25.06
N GLY A 607 32.08 -27.85 -24.30
CA GLY A 607 33.06 -27.29 -23.34
C GLY A 607 32.49 -26.96 -21.96
N VAL A 608 31.24 -27.33 -21.67
CA VAL A 608 30.60 -27.20 -20.36
C VAL A 608 29.90 -28.49 -19.96
N THR A 609 29.56 -28.63 -18.67
CA THR A 609 28.70 -29.71 -18.20
C THR A 609 27.23 -29.33 -18.41
N LEU A 610 26.53 -30.08 -19.26
CA LEU A 610 25.07 -30.02 -19.36
C LEU A 610 24.48 -31.03 -18.37
N LYS A 611 23.64 -30.55 -17.45
CA LYS A 611 22.95 -31.40 -16.47
C LYS A 611 21.44 -31.33 -16.62
N GLY A 612 20.74 -32.42 -16.31
CA GLY A 612 19.29 -32.47 -16.37
C GLY A 612 18.72 -33.49 -15.40
N LYS A 613 17.47 -33.23 -14.99
CA LYS A 613 16.59 -34.21 -14.36
C LYS A 613 15.41 -34.36 -15.31
N PHE A 614 15.05 -35.59 -15.64
CA PHE A 614 13.84 -35.86 -16.42
C PHE A 614 12.73 -36.31 -15.47
N ASP A 615 11.47 -36.06 -15.83
CA ASP A 615 10.35 -36.52 -15.04
C ASP A 615 10.17 -38.04 -15.23
N ARG A 616 10.09 -38.50 -16.50
CA ARG A 616 10.06 -39.93 -16.85
C ARG A 616 10.73 -40.26 -18.20
N ILE A 617 11.42 -41.39 -18.27
CA ILE A 617 11.91 -41.98 -19.54
C ILE A 617 11.35 -43.39 -19.71
N ASP A 618 10.80 -43.67 -20.90
CA ASP A 618 10.22 -44.95 -21.26
C ASP A 618 10.97 -45.60 -22.43
N ARG A 619 10.95 -46.93 -22.49
CA ARG A 619 11.33 -47.74 -23.66
C ARG A 619 10.08 -47.97 -24.50
N LEU A 620 10.13 -47.60 -25.77
CA LEU A 620 9.08 -47.85 -26.76
C LEU A 620 9.18 -49.30 -27.30
N PRO A 621 8.10 -49.85 -27.90
CA PRO A 621 8.08 -51.21 -28.43
C PRO A 621 9.13 -51.48 -29.52
N ASP A 622 9.53 -50.44 -30.25
CA ASP A 622 10.58 -50.49 -31.27
C ASP A 622 12.01 -50.42 -30.70
N GLY A 623 12.14 -50.32 -29.37
CA GLY A 623 13.42 -50.22 -28.68
C GLY A 623 13.99 -48.80 -28.59
N THR A 624 13.29 -47.77 -29.06
CA THR A 624 13.72 -46.37 -28.90
C THR A 624 13.28 -45.83 -27.53
N LEU A 625 13.79 -44.66 -27.14
CA LEU A 625 13.44 -44.00 -25.89
C LEU A 625 12.39 -42.91 -26.10
N ALA A 626 11.49 -42.76 -25.13
CA ALA A 626 10.57 -41.63 -25.03
C ALA A 626 10.87 -40.81 -23.77
N VAL A 627 11.14 -39.52 -23.94
CA VAL A 627 11.33 -38.54 -22.85
C VAL A 627 9.99 -37.86 -22.57
N VAL A 628 9.55 -37.96 -21.33
CA VAL A 628 8.25 -37.48 -20.87
C VAL A 628 8.43 -36.39 -19.82
N ASP A 629 7.70 -35.29 -19.98
CA ASP A 629 7.64 -34.17 -19.04
C ASP A 629 6.16 -33.89 -18.69
N TYR A 630 5.85 -33.87 -17.40
CA TYR A 630 4.51 -33.62 -16.89
C TYR A 630 4.29 -32.12 -16.71
N LYS A 631 3.20 -31.58 -17.30
CA LYS A 631 2.81 -30.18 -17.15
C LYS A 631 1.44 -30.05 -16.47
N THR A 632 1.37 -29.22 -15.44
CA THR A 632 0.08 -28.83 -14.82
C THR A 632 -0.69 -27.78 -15.65
N GLY A 633 -0.01 -27.15 -16.62
CA GLY A 633 -0.56 -26.16 -17.55
C GLY A 633 -0.40 -26.57 -19.02
N GLN A 634 -0.49 -25.60 -19.92
CA GLN A 634 -0.34 -25.85 -21.35
C GLN A 634 1.12 -26.14 -21.72
N PRO A 635 1.38 -27.10 -22.64
CA PRO A 635 2.70 -27.33 -23.22
C PRO A 635 3.23 -26.10 -23.98
N PRO A 636 4.56 -26.02 -24.20
CA PRO A 636 5.15 -24.97 -25.03
C PRO A 636 4.58 -24.92 -26.45
N SER A 637 4.49 -23.72 -27.03
CA SER A 637 4.00 -23.58 -28.41
C SER A 637 4.97 -24.21 -29.42
N PRO A 638 4.48 -24.80 -30.53
CA PRO A 638 5.36 -25.32 -31.59
C PRO A 638 6.30 -24.26 -32.19
N LYS A 639 5.91 -22.99 -32.17
CA LYS A 639 6.74 -21.86 -32.62
C LYS A 639 7.95 -21.67 -31.68
N ALA A 640 7.74 -21.73 -30.37
CA ALA A 640 8.81 -21.57 -29.38
C ALA A 640 9.84 -22.71 -29.43
N VAL A 641 9.37 -23.95 -29.61
CA VAL A 641 10.26 -25.13 -29.77
C VAL A 641 11.12 -24.99 -31.02
N ARG A 642 10.54 -24.61 -32.17
CA ARG A 642 11.28 -24.42 -33.43
C ARG A 642 12.27 -23.26 -33.37
N ALA A 643 11.90 -22.16 -32.71
CA ALA A 643 12.80 -21.03 -32.50
C ALA A 643 13.91 -21.34 -31.47
N GLY A 644 13.89 -22.53 -30.86
CA GLY A 644 14.91 -23.00 -29.93
C GLY A 644 14.83 -22.38 -28.54
N TYR A 645 13.63 -21.98 -28.09
CA TYR A 645 13.36 -21.42 -26.75
C TYR A 645 12.54 -22.38 -25.87
N SER A 646 12.46 -23.66 -26.23
CA SER A 646 11.83 -24.72 -25.45
C SER A 646 12.49 -26.07 -25.77
N LEU A 647 13.78 -26.18 -25.43
CA LEU A 647 14.65 -27.30 -25.85
C LEU A 647 14.81 -28.39 -24.79
N GLN A 648 14.17 -28.25 -23.63
CA GLN A 648 14.32 -29.14 -22.47
C GLN A 648 14.24 -30.63 -22.84
N LEU A 649 13.18 -31.07 -23.54
CA LEU A 649 13.00 -32.48 -23.93
C LEU A 649 14.11 -32.98 -24.87
N GLY A 650 14.54 -32.15 -25.83
CA GLY A 650 15.61 -32.52 -26.78
C GLY A 650 16.98 -32.62 -26.09
N LEU A 651 17.27 -31.74 -25.14
CA LEU A 651 18.50 -31.77 -24.34
C LEU A 651 18.53 -32.94 -23.35
N LEU A 652 17.40 -33.32 -22.76
CA LEU A 652 17.29 -34.55 -21.98
C LEU A 652 17.49 -35.79 -22.87
N GLY A 653 16.95 -35.76 -24.09
CA GLY A 653 17.22 -36.79 -25.11
C GLY A 653 18.71 -36.91 -25.45
N LEU A 654 19.41 -35.78 -25.57
CA LEU A 654 20.86 -35.74 -25.78
C LEU A 654 21.62 -36.41 -24.63
N ILE A 655 21.28 -36.09 -23.37
CA ILE A 655 21.91 -36.72 -22.20
C ILE A 655 21.67 -38.23 -22.21
N ALA A 656 20.47 -38.69 -22.58
CA ALA A 656 20.15 -40.11 -22.65
C ALA A 656 20.89 -40.85 -23.79
N GLN A 657 21.00 -40.24 -24.97
CA GLN A 657 21.72 -40.82 -26.13
C GLN A 657 23.22 -40.97 -25.85
N GLU A 658 23.81 -40.00 -25.14
CA GLU A 658 25.23 -39.99 -24.76
C GLU A 658 25.51 -40.80 -23.46
N GLY A 659 24.52 -41.51 -22.92
CA GLY A 659 24.68 -42.36 -21.74
C GLY A 659 24.92 -41.61 -20.42
N GLY A 660 24.47 -40.36 -20.33
CA GLY A 660 24.61 -39.52 -19.14
C GLY A 660 23.67 -39.84 -17.98
N PHE A 661 22.69 -40.74 -18.19
CA PHE A 661 21.81 -41.28 -17.15
C PHE A 661 22.21 -42.72 -16.81
N GLU A 662 22.37 -43.03 -15.53
CA GLU A 662 22.73 -44.37 -15.07
C GLU A 662 21.64 -45.38 -15.46
N GLY A 663 22.02 -46.47 -16.14
CA GLY A 663 21.11 -47.55 -16.55
C GLY A 663 20.21 -47.24 -17.74
N ILE A 664 20.32 -46.06 -18.37
CA ILE A 664 19.48 -45.63 -19.50
C ILE A 664 20.38 -45.21 -20.67
N ALA A 665 20.32 -45.97 -21.78
CA ALA A 665 20.99 -45.64 -23.02
C ALA A 665 20.14 -46.06 -24.24
N GLY A 666 20.16 -45.24 -25.29
CA GLY A 666 19.48 -45.52 -26.54
C GLY A 666 18.99 -44.27 -27.26
N ASP A 667 18.48 -44.47 -28.48
CA ASP A 667 17.99 -43.39 -29.32
C ASP A 667 16.68 -42.82 -28.79
N ALA A 668 16.70 -41.58 -28.28
CA ALA A 668 15.48 -40.82 -28.00
C ALA A 668 14.76 -40.41 -29.28
N ARG A 669 13.54 -40.95 -29.49
CA ARG A 669 12.65 -40.64 -30.63
C ARG A 669 11.26 -40.18 -30.18
N GLY A 670 10.84 -40.51 -28.96
CA GLY A 670 9.61 -39.99 -28.36
C GLY A 670 9.89 -38.75 -27.50
N PHE A 671 9.16 -37.66 -27.74
CA PHE A 671 9.23 -36.46 -26.91
C PHE A 671 7.82 -36.02 -26.58
N GLU A 672 7.43 -36.09 -25.31
CA GLU A 672 6.03 -35.98 -24.90
C GLU A 672 5.86 -35.04 -23.72
N TYR A 673 4.97 -34.06 -23.89
CA TYR A 673 4.43 -33.26 -22.80
C TYR A 673 3.09 -33.85 -22.37
N TRP A 674 3.03 -34.38 -21.16
CA TRP A 674 1.80 -34.89 -20.56
C TRP A 674 1.13 -33.77 -19.77
N SER A 675 0.18 -33.10 -20.41
CA SER A 675 -0.50 -31.93 -19.85
C SER A 675 -1.76 -32.35 -19.10
N MET A 676 -1.87 -31.92 -17.85
CA MET A 676 -3.06 -32.07 -17.00
C MET A 676 -4.11 -30.99 -17.25
N ALA A 677 -3.86 -30.04 -18.16
CA ALA A 677 -4.83 -29.01 -18.50
C ALA A 677 -6.03 -29.60 -19.27
N ARG A 678 -7.15 -28.87 -19.23
CA ARG A 678 -8.38 -29.25 -19.95
C ARG A 678 -8.19 -29.10 -21.47
N LYS A 679 -8.63 -30.09 -22.24
CA LYS A 679 -8.68 -30.06 -23.71
C LYS A 679 -9.90 -30.82 -24.21
N SER A 680 -10.69 -30.19 -25.09
CA SER A 680 -11.86 -30.81 -25.73
C SER A 680 -12.89 -31.43 -24.77
N GLY A 681 -13.02 -30.92 -23.55
CA GLY A 681 -14.04 -31.33 -22.59
C GLY A 681 -13.53 -32.15 -21.41
N SER A 682 -12.41 -32.88 -21.54
CA SER A 682 -11.76 -33.69 -20.49
C SER A 682 -10.46 -33.06 -19.99
N PHE A 683 -10.01 -33.47 -18.81
CA PHE A 683 -8.67 -33.17 -18.30
C PHE A 683 -7.66 -34.23 -18.76
N GLY A 684 -6.44 -33.78 -19.10
CA GLY A 684 -5.38 -34.68 -19.54
C GLY A 684 -5.27 -34.80 -21.05
N TYR A 685 -4.07 -34.61 -21.60
CA TYR A 685 -3.72 -34.96 -22.97
C TYR A 685 -2.20 -35.02 -23.18
N ILE A 686 -1.76 -35.77 -24.19
CA ILE A 686 -0.37 -35.80 -24.64
C ILE A 686 -0.19 -34.81 -25.80
N ASP A 687 0.83 -33.96 -25.73
CA ASP A 687 1.32 -33.18 -26.86
C ASP A 687 2.77 -33.53 -27.17
N SER A 688 3.14 -33.52 -28.44
CA SER A 688 4.50 -33.83 -28.85
C SER A 688 5.02 -32.77 -29.83
N PRO A 689 6.24 -32.23 -29.66
CA PRO A 689 6.84 -31.33 -30.62
C PRO A 689 7.20 -32.03 -31.94
N VAL A 690 7.37 -33.35 -31.93
CA VAL A 690 7.76 -34.17 -33.10
C VAL A 690 6.58 -34.91 -33.74
N SER A 691 5.34 -34.57 -33.36
CA SER A 691 4.15 -35.21 -33.93
C SER A 691 3.98 -34.87 -35.41
N PRO A 692 3.86 -35.86 -36.32
CA PRO A 692 3.70 -35.62 -37.76
C PRO A 692 2.36 -34.96 -38.11
N ARG A 693 1.41 -34.93 -37.16
CA ARG A 693 0.09 -34.29 -37.32
C ARG A 693 0.13 -32.76 -37.14
N LYS A 694 1.26 -32.20 -36.70
CA LYS A 694 1.41 -30.75 -36.53
C LYS A 694 1.70 -30.06 -37.86
N ARG A 695 1.29 -28.79 -37.95
CA ARG A 695 1.65 -27.92 -39.06
C ARG A 695 3.16 -27.64 -38.97
N ASP A 696 3.92 -28.19 -39.91
CA ASP A 696 5.39 -28.10 -39.99
C ASP A 696 6.10 -28.86 -38.84
N PRO A 697 6.09 -30.20 -38.87
CA PRO A 697 6.61 -31.03 -37.79
C PRO A 697 8.14 -31.08 -37.78
N ILE A 698 8.74 -31.10 -36.59
CA ILE A 698 10.17 -31.40 -36.45
C ILE A 698 10.34 -32.92 -36.55
N PRO A 699 11.19 -33.46 -37.44
CA PRO A 699 11.46 -34.88 -37.49
C PRO A 699 12.01 -35.39 -36.16
N ALA A 700 11.45 -36.51 -35.67
CA ALA A 700 11.82 -37.09 -34.38
C ALA A 700 13.30 -37.45 -34.28
N ASP A 701 13.90 -37.79 -35.41
CA ASP A 701 15.31 -38.11 -35.60
C ASP A 701 16.25 -36.91 -35.56
N GLU A 702 15.75 -35.72 -35.89
CA GLU A 702 16.54 -34.50 -35.93
C GLU A 702 16.44 -33.67 -34.65
N PHE A 703 15.40 -33.89 -33.82
CA PHE A 703 15.11 -33.03 -32.67
C PHE A 703 16.25 -32.91 -31.65
N VAL A 704 16.95 -34.01 -31.37
CA VAL A 704 18.11 -34.01 -30.46
C VAL A 704 19.28 -33.22 -31.06
N ALA A 705 19.56 -33.40 -32.35
CA ALA A 705 20.63 -32.66 -33.04
C ALA A 705 20.33 -31.15 -33.07
N ILE A 706 19.08 -30.76 -33.33
CA ILE A 706 18.64 -29.36 -33.28
C ILE A 706 18.82 -28.77 -31.89
N ALA A 707 18.40 -29.49 -30.84
CA ALA A 707 18.56 -29.04 -29.45
C ALA A 707 20.04 -28.90 -29.07
N GLY A 708 20.87 -29.89 -29.42
CA GLY A 708 22.31 -29.86 -29.21
C GLY A 708 23.01 -28.71 -29.94
N GLY A 709 22.64 -28.43 -31.19
CA GLY A 709 23.17 -27.30 -31.97
C GLY A 709 22.83 -25.94 -31.34
N ASN A 710 21.57 -25.74 -30.97
CA ASN A 710 21.14 -24.52 -30.28
C ASN A 710 21.84 -24.32 -28.92
N PHE A 711 22.06 -25.41 -28.17
CA PHE A 711 22.80 -25.35 -26.92
C PHE A 711 24.27 -25.02 -27.16
N HIS A 712 24.91 -25.62 -28.18
CA HIS A 712 26.29 -25.32 -28.55
C HIS A 712 26.48 -23.84 -28.88
N GLU A 713 25.57 -23.25 -29.68
CA GLU A 713 25.60 -21.81 -29.99
C GLU A 713 25.43 -20.94 -28.75
N ALA A 714 24.49 -21.26 -27.87
CA ALA A 714 24.29 -20.50 -26.64
C ALA A 714 25.51 -20.55 -25.71
N VAL A 715 26.13 -21.72 -25.56
CA VAL A 715 27.37 -21.88 -24.78
C VAL A 715 28.49 -21.08 -25.42
N LYS A 716 28.66 -21.18 -26.74
CA LYS A 716 29.69 -20.45 -27.49
C LYS A 716 29.54 -18.95 -27.37
N ASP A 717 28.32 -18.42 -27.36
CA ASP A 717 28.09 -16.99 -27.24
C ASP A 717 28.38 -16.48 -25.81
N TRP A 718 27.72 -17.08 -24.82
CA TRP A 718 27.63 -16.51 -23.47
C TRP A 718 28.49 -17.19 -22.42
N LEU A 719 28.85 -18.46 -22.55
CA LEU A 719 29.63 -19.16 -21.52
C LEU A 719 31.11 -19.26 -21.87
N THR A 720 31.44 -19.60 -23.11
CA THR A 720 32.84 -19.75 -23.58
C THR A 720 33.32 -18.63 -24.49
N GLY A 721 32.41 -17.84 -25.07
CA GLY A 721 32.75 -16.68 -25.92
C GLY A 721 32.64 -15.34 -25.22
N GLY A 722 32.56 -14.26 -26.00
CA GLY A 722 32.63 -12.87 -25.51
C GLY A 722 31.31 -12.11 -25.45
N ARG A 723 30.17 -12.73 -25.80
CA ARG A 723 28.89 -12.02 -25.90
C ARG A 723 28.45 -11.52 -24.54
N ALA A 724 27.99 -10.28 -24.48
CA ALA A 724 27.43 -9.70 -23.26
C ALA A 724 26.08 -10.35 -22.93
N PHE A 725 25.74 -10.38 -21.63
CA PHE A 725 24.47 -10.88 -21.12
C PHE A 725 23.39 -9.80 -21.23
N THR A 726 23.03 -9.43 -22.47
CA THR A 726 22.01 -8.42 -22.77
C THR A 726 20.65 -8.76 -22.16
N ALA A 727 20.03 -7.77 -21.51
CA ALA A 727 18.78 -7.97 -20.80
C ALA A 727 17.55 -8.10 -21.71
N LYS A 728 16.66 -9.09 -21.48
CA LYS A 728 15.50 -9.44 -22.33
C LYS A 728 15.82 -9.47 -23.83
N LEU A 729 16.90 -10.14 -24.25
CA LEU A 729 17.33 -10.21 -25.64
C LEU A 729 16.16 -10.55 -26.59
N VAL A 730 15.28 -11.46 -26.17
CA VAL A 730 14.09 -11.87 -26.92
C VAL A 730 12.85 -11.80 -26.01
N PRO A 731 12.20 -10.62 -25.88
CA PRO A 731 11.16 -10.38 -24.89
C PRO A 731 9.96 -11.32 -25.01
N GLU A 732 9.60 -11.73 -26.23
CA GLU A 732 8.48 -12.65 -26.50
C GLU A 732 8.66 -14.05 -25.86
N TYR A 733 9.91 -14.44 -25.59
CA TYR A 733 10.27 -15.72 -24.96
C TYR A 733 10.90 -15.55 -23.56
N ALA A 734 10.85 -14.33 -23.00
CA ALA A 734 11.33 -14.00 -21.65
C ALA A 734 10.13 -13.73 -20.71
N PRO A 735 9.34 -14.76 -20.34
CA PRO A 735 8.08 -14.60 -19.61
C PRO A 735 8.27 -14.16 -18.15
N TYR A 736 9.49 -14.26 -17.62
CA TYR A 736 9.79 -13.93 -16.23
C TYR A 736 10.07 -12.44 -16.06
N ALA A 737 9.57 -11.86 -14.98
CA ALA A 737 9.76 -10.46 -14.60
C ALA A 737 10.65 -10.28 -13.35
N GLU A 738 11.25 -11.38 -12.87
CA GLU A 738 11.99 -11.47 -11.60
C GLU A 738 13.10 -10.43 -11.44
N TYR A 739 13.69 -9.99 -12.56
CA TYR A 739 14.82 -9.06 -12.60
C TYR A 739 14.50 -7.74 -13.32
N ASP A 740 13.23 -7.47 -13.65
CA ASP A 740 12.80 -6.29 -14.42
C ASP A 740 13.20 -4.97 -13.74
N GLN A 741 13.05 -4.91 -12.41
CA GLN A 741 13.51 -3.77 -11.62
C GLN A 741 15.03 -3.63 -11.65
N LEU A 742 15.78 -4.74 -11.48
CA LEU A 742 17.25 -4.73 -11.42
C LEU A 742 17.87 -4.31 -12.75
N MET A 743 17.25 -4.69 -13.88
CA MET A 743 17.67 -4.23 -15.19
C MET A 743 17.11 -2.86 -15.57
N ARG A 744 16.38 -2.17 -14.67
CA ARG A 744 15.75 -0.85 -14.92
C ARG A 744 14.88 -0.85 -16.18
N ARG A 745 14.11 -1.92 -16.40
CA ARG A 745 13.35 -2.16 -17.66
C ARG A 745 12.55 -0.94 -18.10
N ASP A 746 11.84 -0.30 -17.17
CA ASP A 746 10.93 0.82 -17.46
C ASP A 746 11.66 2.10 -17.92
N GLU A 747 12.99 2.16 -17.81
CA GLU A 747 13.81 3.29 -18.28
C GLU A 747 14.25 3.18 -19.75
N TRP A 748 14.20 2.00 -20.35
CA TRP A 748 14.67 1.78 -21.72
C TRP A 748 13.71 0.96 -22.60
N TYR A 749 12.83 0.15 -22.02
CA TYR A 749 11.92 -0.71 -22.78
C TYR A 749 10.71 0.07 -23.32
N GLY A 750 10.40 -0.08 -24.61
CA GLY A 750 9.23 0.56 -25.24
C GLY A 750 9.38 2.07 -25.47
N ARG A 751 10.62 2.58 -25.50
CA ARG A 751 10.94 3.99 -25.81
C ARG A 751 11.39 4.22 -27.26
N ASP A 752 11.39 3.15 -28.07
CA ASP A 752 11.65 3.17 -29.51
C ASP A 752 10.37 3.36 -30.33
#